data_AF-A0A0K1W267-F1
#
_entry.id   AF-A0A0K1W267-F1
#
_cell.length_a   1.000
_cell.length_b   1.000
_cell.length_c   1.000
_cell.angle_alpha   90.00
_cell.angle_beta   90.00
_cell.angle_gamma   90.00
#
_symmetry.space_group_name_H-M   'P 1'
#
loop_
_entity.id
_entity.type
_entity.pdbx_description
1 polymer ?
#
loop_
_entity_poly.entity_id
_entity_poly.type
_entity_poly.pdbx_seq_one_letter_code
_entity_poly.pdbx_strand_id
1 'polypeptide(L)'
;MGKIEKKDILVQNILDKIGGPDNVKDVYHCATRMRLSLFNQDLAKLNELKTISNIKGALWSNGELQLIIGAEVSKITESLKSNLTTTVTKSQNTSDFNAKKIVQDKNISLWRKFIKSVSAFFGPLIPFLIGVGLIMAFQQLLIRTKIGSDPTKAGAILGVDYNIFDYVLNIIASTGFKMMGVVAMWSVVRYLGGKVPTAVALSLIMVSPIIPESGLDLIKLGNWQITLKPFYSTILVFIVMGIIIAYMQKAIEKYFNPVANFILNPFLTLLIGGLLAFFIMGPIMGIIENALLNAFNWFMNLPIGIGALIVGITWQPLVVLGVHNILFFAAVADLTVNNNPSIFLAAAFAAAWAQMGATIAVGIKSKKAIDRSAAFVAALPGVISGPTESCIYGVNLPKGIPFLTGVLAGGIGGWLIGIFKVTLDNLAGLGGIVGFLAYTDDLILAIVIDLASLSLGILITFFLWREEKTEKSLAIKTTKKLAKSEHLKGLNDFSAQGLIKLIKSSNKKNCNKEELINEIKTLKDELLKINKILEPKLLQLISNIKNDIKDKDLNKDLIKNLKEIRSDRQIELNSTYQEIIKTLNTLKELAPKTKKHYKLSIKKTNIEYSINRFLELRESRNASLFNKGQKMLLMSNSEKKEKGNILIKQSNENDWRLSKINILKDKFNVLVKELEVSQKEISDETIKYYNNIVKYVSKIEFIKLNNLDNFKNLYFNNIHNLEIKENIIKPKLV
;
A
#
# COMPACT_ATOMS: atom_id res chain seq x y z
N MET A 1 20.98 34.79 6.28
CA MET A 1 19.72 34.10 6.67
C MET A 1 18.91 33.75 5.44
N GLY A 2 18.71 32.47 5.18
CA GLY A 2 18.05 31.97 3.98
C GLY A 2 16.55 32.32 3.95
N LYS A 3 15.94 32.33 2.74
CA LYS A 3 14.48 32.51 2.57
C LYS A 3 13.64 31.43 3.28
N ILE A 4 14.26 30.32 3.71
CA ILE A 4 13.61 29.21 4.42
C ILE A 4 13.58 29.51 5.93
N GLU A 5 14.70 29.89 6.55
CA GLU A 5 14.77 30.27 7.97
C GLU A 5 13.81 31.41 8.33
N LYS A 6 13.66 32.41 7.46
CA LYS A 6 12.73 33.53 7.69
C LYS A 6 11.26 33.09 7.76
N LYS A 7 10.88 31.99 7.11
CA LYS A 7 9.50 31.48 7.07
C LYS A 7 9.16 30.63 8.28
N ASP A 8 10.09 29.81 8.73
CA ASP A 8 9.87 28.96 9.91
C ASP A 8 9.75 29.82 11.18
N ILE A 9 10.56 30.89 11.28
CA ILE A 9 10.42 31.90 12.34
C ILE A 9 9.05 32.60 12.28
N LEU A 10 8.55 32.90 11.08
CA LEU A 10 7.24 33.53 10.90
C LEU A 10 6.10 32.62 11.36
N VAL A 11 6.15 31.33 11.00
CA VAL A 11 5.15 30.35 11.41
C VAL A 11 5.16 30.15 12.91
N GLN A 12 6.35 30.07 13.53
CA GLN A 12 6.48 29.94 14.97
C GLN A 12 5.86 31.14 15.71
N ASN A 13 6.18 32.35 15.25
CA ASN A 13 5.60 33.59 15.79
C ASN A 13 4.07 33.66 15.65
N ILE A 14 3.49 33.07 14.60
CA ILE A 14 2.03 32.98 14.45
C ILE A 14 1.46 31.97 15.46
N LEU A 15 2.06 30.78 15.59
CA LEU A 15 1.61 29.74 16.51
C LEU A 15 1.65 30.19 17.97
N ASP A 16 2.72 30.86 18.39
CA ASP A 16 2.87 31.36 19.76
C ASP A 16 1.78 32.38 20.13
N LYS A 17 1.35 33.19 19.17
CA LYS A 17 0.35 34.25 19.37
C LYS A 17 -1.10 33.80 19.23
N ILE A 18 -1.34 32.57 18.77
CA ILE A 18 -2.68 31.98 18.67
C ILE A 18 -2.96 30.91 19.73
N GLY A 19 -2.09 30.77 20.75
CA GLY A 19 -2.25 29.78 21.82
C GLY A 19 -1.66 28.41 21.50
N GLY A 20 -0.76 28.32 20.52
CA GLY A 20 -0.06 27.09 20.16
C GLY A 20 -0.75 26.25 19.07
N PRO A 21 -0.09 25.16 18.63
CA PRO A 21 -0.58 24.30 17.55
C PRO A 21 -1.88 23.56 17.91
N ASP A 22 -2.05 23.21 19.19
CA ASP A 22 -3.22 22.47 19.68
C ASP A 22 -4.51 23.30 19.66
N ASN A 23 -4.39 24.63 19.55
CA ASN A 23 -5.55 25.53 19.47
C ASN A 23 -6.07 25.70 18.04
N VAL A 24 -5.43 25.12 17.01
CA VAL A 24 -5.84 25.26 15.62
C VAL A 24 -6.77 24.10 15.21
N LYS A 25 -8.03 24.42 14.91
CA LYS A 25 -9.05 23.48 14.42
C LYS A 25 -8.93 23.24 12.92
N ASP A 26 -8.76 24.30 12.13
CA ASP A 26 -8.54 24.22 10.68
C ASP A 26 -7.78 25.45 10.18
N VAL A 27 -7.09 25.29 9.05
CA VAL A 27 -6.41 26.39 8.37
C VAL A 27 -6.53 26.27 6.85
N TYR A 28 -6.85 27.38 6.19
CA TYR A 28 -6.87 27.47 4.74
C TYR A 28 -6.54 28.89 4.29
N HIS A 29 -6.46 29.12 2.98
CA HIS A 29 -6.12 30.42 2.43
C HIS A 29 -6.88 30.70 1.15
N CYS A 30 -7.05 31.99 0.87
CA CYS A 30 -7.49 32.51 -0.42
C CYS A 30 -6.30 33.20 -1.11
N ALA A 31 -6.54 34.08 -2.09
CA ALA A 31 -5.48 34.73 -2.85
C ALA A 31 -4.54 35.62 -2.01
N THR A 32 -5.03 36.24 -0.93
CA THR A 32 -4.25 37.21 -0.13
C THR A 32 -4.38 37.05 1.38
N ARG A 33 -5.28 36.17 1.87
CA ARG A 33 -5.59 36.01 3.30
C ARG A 33 -5.52 34.55 3.72
N MET A 34 -4.90 34.31 4.88
CA MET A 34 -4.92 33.04 5.59
C MET A 34 -6.05 33.07 6.60
N ARG A 35 -6.83 31.98 6.71
CA ARG A 35 -7.93 31.84 7.66
C ARG A 35 -7.64 30.70 8.61
N LEU A 36 -7.83 30.96 9.91
CA LEU A 36 -7.60 30.04 11.01
C LEU A 36 -8.91 29.88 11.78
N SER A 37 -9.41 28.65 11.86
CA SER A 37 -10.44 28.27 12.83
C SER A 37 -9.73 27.80 14.09
N LEU A 38 -10.05 28.38 15.25
CA LEU A 38 -9.44 28.02 16.53
C LEU A 38 -10.44 27.29 17.43
N PHE A 39 -9.96 26.44 18.34
CA PHE A 39 -10.79 25.80 19.37
C PHE A 39 -11.21 26.80 20.45
N ASN A 40 -10.28 27.66 20.87
CA ASN A 40 -10.52 28.75 21.80
C ASN A 40 -10.01 30.07 21.20
N GLN A 41 -10.92 31.01 20.94
CA GLN A 41 -10.62 32.30 20.33
C GLN A 41 -9.90 33.25 21.30
N ASP A 42 -10.09 33.11 22.61
CA ASP A 42 -9.56 34.02 23.64
C ASP A 42 -8.04 33.93 23.80
N LEU A 43 -7.45 32.81 23.38
CA LEU A 43 -6.00 32.60 23.39
C LEU A 43 -5.27 33.34 22.24
N ALA A 44 -6.00 33.86 21.25
CA ALA A 44 -5.41 34.53 20.10
C ALA A 44 -5.26 36.03 20.32
N LYS A 45 -4.00 36.48 20.35
CA LYS A 45 -3.64 37.87 20.61
C LYS A 45 -3.63 38.69 19.33
N LEU A 46 -4.81 39.17 18.93
CA LEU A 46 -5.02 39.88 17.65
C LEU A 46 -4.09 41.10 17.45
N ASN A 47 -3.86 41.89 18.50
CA ASN A 47 -3.03 43.09 18.41
C ASN A 47 -1.54 42.74 18.24
N GLU A 48 -1.08 41.65 18.85
CA GLU A 48 0.29 41.18 18.69
C GLU A 48 0.51 40.51 17.33
N LEU A 49 -0.52 39.94 16.70
CA LEU A 49 -0.42 39.37 15.35
C LEU A 49 -0.22 40.45 14.28
N LYS A 50 -0.74 41.66 14.50
CA LYS A 50 -0.55 42.82 13.60
C LYS A 50 0.89 43.37 13.61
N THR A 51 1.67 43.09 14.66
CA THR A 51 3.05 43.59 14.77
C THR A 51 4.07 42.71 14.05
N ILE A 52 3.63 41.56 13.50
CA ILE A 52 4.48 40.68 12.70
C ILE A 52 4.70 41.32 11.33
N SER A 53 5.96 41.56 10.96
CA SER A 53 6.37 42.32 9.76
C SER A 53 5.79 41.84 8.42
N ASN A 54 5.39 40.57 8.32
CA ASN A 54 4.82 39.98 7.10
C ASN A 54 3.27 39.89 7.11
N ILE A 55 2.62 40.39 8.17
CA ILE A 55 1.16 40.42 8.29
C ILE A 55 0.71 41.87 8.14
N LYS A 56 0.04 42.16 7.01
CA LYS A 56 -0.51 43.49 6.70
C LYS A 56 -1.78 43.83 7.49
N GLY A 57 -2.39 42.82 8.12
CA GLY A 57 -3.54 42.99 8.99
C GLY A 57 -4.02 41.67 9.57
N ALA A 58 -4.64 41.72 10.74
CA ALA A 58 -5.30 40.58 11.38
C ALA A 58 -6.69 41.03 11.85
N LEU A 59 -7.74 40.26 11.52
CA LEU A 59 -9.12 40.56 11.87
C LEU A 59 -9.92 39.28 12.13
N TRP A 60 -10.95 39.39 12.98
CA TRP A 60 -11.95 38.35 13.15
C TRP A 60 -13.07 38.54 12.13
N SER A 61 -13.49 37.45 11.47
CA SER A 61 -14.63 37.47 10.55
C SER A 61 -15.28 36.09 10.54
N ASN A 62 -16.59 36.04 10.76
CA ASN A 62 -17.41 34.81 10.79
C ASN A 62 -16.88 33.73 11.74
N GLY A 63 -16.34 34.11 12.91
CA GLY A 63 -15.78 33.17 13.89
C GLY A 63 -14.40 32.60 13.54
N GLU A 64 -13.76 33.12 12.48
CA GLU A 64 -12.40 32.75 12.08
C GLU A 64 -11.44 33.93 12.19
N LEU A 65 -10.18 33.64 12.52
CA LEU A 65 -9.09 34.60 12.53
C LEU A 65 -8.51 34.70 11.11
N GLN A 66 -8.59 35.88 10.50
CA GLN A 66 -8.08 36.16 9.16
C GLN A 66 -6.80 37.00 9.22
N LEU A 67 -5.71 36.47 8.68
CA LEU A 67 -4.42 37.15 8.54
C LEU A 67 -4.22 37.57 7.08
N ILE A 68 -4.07 38.87 6.84
CA ILE A 68 -3.81 39.46 5.53
C ILE A 68 -2.29 39.45 5.30
N ILE A 69 -1.82 38.54 4.44
CA ILE A 69 -0.38 38.29 4.22
C ILE A 69 0.04 38.77 2.82
N GLY A 70 -0.87 38.70 1.84
CA GLY A 70 -0.61 39.04 0.44
C GLY A 70 -0.19 37.82 -0.40
N ALA A 71 0.58 38.05 -1.47
CA ALA A 71 0.86 37.04 -2.50
C ALA A 71 1.58 35.77 -1.99
N GLU A 72 2.28 35.83 -0.86
CA GLU A 72 2.99 34.66 -0.30
C GLU A 72 2.11 33.77 0.61
N VAL A 73 0.82 34.07 0.76
CA VAL A 73 -0.08 33.39 1.71
C VAL A 73 -0.11 31.88 1.54
N SER A 74 -0.15 31.37 0.31
CA SER A 74 -0.17 29.93 0.02
C SER A 74 1.03 29.19 0.62
N LYS A 75 2.23 29.75 0.44
CA LYS A 75 3.48 29.15 0.94
C LYS A 75 3.55 29.16 2.48
N ILE A 76 3.06 30.23 3.11
CA ILE A 76 3.08 30.36 4.58
C ILE A 76 2.03 29.44 5.21
N THR A 77 0.84 29.31 4.59
CA THR A 77 -0.19 28.36 5.04
C THR A 77 0.27 26.91 4.93
N GLU A 78 1.00 26.54 3.88
CA GLU A 78 1.59 25.21 3.75
C GLU A 78 2.64 24.92 4.83
N SER A 79 3.54 25.87 5.09
CA SER A 79 4.53 25.75 6.17
C SER A 79 3.85 25.63 7.54
N LEU A 80 2.77 26.37 7.79
CA LEU A 80 1.99 26.27 9.03
C LEU A 80 1.30 24.90 9.14
N LYS A 81 0.67 24.40 8.07
CA LYS A 81 0.10 23.03 8.04
C LYS A 81 1.15 21.98 8.34
N SER A 82 2.34 22.05 7.73
CA SER A 82 3.40 21.08 8.00
C SER A 82 3.86 21.07 9.46
N ASN A 83 3.91 22.23 10.12
CA ASN A 83 4.27 22.31 11.53
C ASN A 83 3.17 21.75 12.44
N LEU A 84 1.89 21.99 12.13
CA LEU A 84 0.77 21.36 12.83
C LEU A 84 0.80 19.83 12.74
N THR A 85 1.11 19.26 11.56
CA THR A 85 1.22 17.80 11.40
C THR A 85 2.39 17.20 12.19
N THR A 86 3.47 17.97 12.41
CA THR A 86 4.67 17.48 13.10
C THR A 86 4.47 17.42 14.62
N THR A 87 3.58 18.25 15.18
CA THR A 87 3.28 18.29 16.63
C THR A 87 2.14 17.36 17.03
N VAL A 88 1.19 17.08 16.11
CA VAL A 88 0.03 16.18 16.35
C VAL A 88 0.39 14.68 16.21
N THR A 89 1.57 14.32 15.68
CA THR A 89 2.03 12.92 15.55
C THR A 89 2.32 12.15 16.86
N LYS A 90 1.83 12.60 18.03
CA LYS A 90 1.85 11.82 19.28
C LYS A 90 0.50 11.27 19.72
N SER A 91 -0.60 11.53 19.01
CA SER A 91 -1.88 10.91 19.31
C SER A 91 -2.70 10.67 18.05
N GLN A 92 -3.20 9.43 17.93
CA GLN A 92 -4.05 8.88 16.88
C GLN A 92 -3.32 8.33 15.64
N ASN A 93 -3.34 6.99 15.59
CA ASN A 93 -3.05 6.16 14.43
C ASN A 93 -3.96 6.55 13.26
N THR A 94 -3.48 7.44 12.40
CA THR A 94 -3.74 7.35 10.97
C THR A 94 -2.41 7.08 10.29
N SER A 95 -2.39 6.06 9.45
CA SER A 95 -1.19 5.55 8.79
C SER A 95 -0.62 6.58 7.80
N ASP A 96 0.13 7.56 8.31
CA ASP A 96 0.90 8.49 7.50
C ASP A 96 2.13 7.76 6.96
N PHE A 97 1.96 7.20 5.77
CA PHE A 97 3.06 6.76 4.91
C PHE A 97 3.87 7.99 4.52
N ASN A 98 4.87 8.32 5.35
CA ASN A 98 5.89 9.32 5.07
C ASN A 98 6.74 8.91 3.85
N ALA A 99 6.25 9.25 2.65
CA ALA A 99 6.90 8.92 1.37
C ALA A 99 8.09 9.82 1.02
N LYS A 100 8.36 10.91 1.77
CA LYS A 100 9.41 11.88 1.41
C LYS A 100 10.83 11.55 1.86
N LYS A 101 11.08 10.52 2.70
CA LYS A 101 12.45 10.23 3.20
C LYS A 101 13.17 8.99 2.62
N ILE A 102 12.62 8.28 1.62
CA ILE A 102 13.24 7.06 1.05
C ILE A 102 13.22 7.02 -0.49
N VAL A 103 13.20 8.18 -1.17
CA VAL A 103 13.25 8.22 -2.65
C VAL A 103 14.69 8.26 -3.19
N GLN A 104 15.70 8.38 -2.33
CA GLN A 104 17.11 8.44 -2.75
C GLN A 104 17.86 7.10 -2.82
N ASP A 105 17.19 5.96 -2.60
CA ASP A 105 17.88 4.67 -2.73
C ASP A 105 17.76 4.13 -4.18
N LYS A 106 18.77 4.43 -5.01
CA LYS A 106 18.83 4.08 -6.45
C LYS A 106 18.80 2.57 -6.74
N ASN A 107 18.79 1.70 -5.73
CA ASN A 107 18.89 0.23 -5.85
C ASN A 107 17.67 -0.57 -5.37
N ILE A 108 16.46 0.02 -5.36
CA ILE A 108 15.21 -0.72 -5.11
C ILE A 108 14.69 -1.32 -6.44
N SER A 109 14.38 -2.62 -6.47
CA SER A 109 13.82 -3.26 -7.68
C SER A 109 12.50 -2.58 -8.10
N LEU A 110 12.28 -2.44 -9.41
CA LEU A 110 11.09 -1.81 -9.99
C LEU A 110 9.80 -2.40 -9.41
N TRP A 111 9.78 -3.73 -9.20
CA TRP A 111 8.67 -4.43 -8.54
C TRP A 111 8.35 -3.90 -7.14
N ARG A 112 9.36 -3.64 -6.30
CA ARG A 112 9.13 -3.15 -4.94
C ARG A 112 8.68 -1.68 -4.92
N LYS A 113 9.12 -0.88 -5.91
CA LYS A 113 8.61 0.49 -6.12
C LYS A 113 7.15 0.48 -6.57
N PHE A 114 6.81 -0.44 -7.48
CA PHE A 114 5.44 -0.67 -7.95
C PHE A 114 4.53 -1.06 -6.78
N ILE A 115 4.84 -2.14 -6.05
CA ILE A 115 4.06 -2.57 -4.89
C ILE A 115 3.89 -1.45 -3.86
N LYS A 116 4.95 -0.69 -3.55
CA LYS A 116 4.85 0.44 -2.61
C LYS A 116 3.91 1.55 -3.11
N SER A 117 3.94 1.84 -4.41
CA SER A 117 3.07 2.86 -5.01
C SER A 117 1.62 2.38 -5.04
N VAL A 118 1.40 1.13 -5.45
CA VAL A 118 0.11 0.45 -5.42
C VAL A 118 -0.47 0.42 -4.01
N SER A 119 0.28 0.00 -2.99
CA SER A 119 -0.18 0.03 -1.59
C SER A 119 -0.56 1.45 -1.15
N ALA A 120 0.18 2.47 -1.56
CA ALA A 120 -0.12 3.85 -1.21
C ALA A 120 -1.37 4.38 -1.92
N PHE A 121 -1.62 3.95 -3.16
CA PHE A 121 -2.82 4.29 -3.91
C PHE A 121 -4.05 3.56 -3.37
N PHE A 122 -3.95 2.25 -3.13
CA PHE A 122 -5.12 1.43 -2.77
C PHE A 122 -5.41 1.40 -1.27
N GLY A 123 -4.44 1.67 -0.39
CA GLY A 123 -4.67 1.67 1.06
C GLY A 123 -5.90 2.48 1.51
N PRO A 124 -6.06 3.73 1.05
CA PRO A 124 -7.24 4.55 1.34
C PRO A 124 -8.54 4.03 0.72
N LEU A 125 -8.47 3.21 -0.33
CA LEU A 125 -9.64 2.61 -0.99
C LEU A 125 -10.15 1.38 -0.23
N ILE A 126 -9.33 0.73 0.59
CA ILE A 126 -9.68 -0.56 1.22
C ILE A 126 -11.03 -0.50 1.96
N PRO A 127 -11.30 0.47 2.86
CA PRO A 127 -12.58 0.52 3.57
C PRO A 127 -13.77 0.73 2.62
N PHE A 128 -13.59 1.56 1.59
CA PHE A 128 -14.59 1.81 0.57
C PHE A 128 -14.93 0.53 -0.21
N LEU A 129 -13.91 -0.20 -0.67
CA LEU A 129 -14.10 -1.45 -1.42
C LEU A 129 -14.77 -2.54 -0.59
N ILE A 130 -14.44 -2.63 0.71
CA ILE A 130 -15.11 -3.54 1.63
C ILE A 130 -16.59 -3.16 1.77
N GLY A 131 -16.90 -1.89 1.99
CA GLY A 131 -18.28 -1.42 2.15
C GLY A 131 -19.13 -1.67 0.91
N VAL A 132 -18.64 -1.25 -0.27
CA VAL A 132 -19.32 -1.46 -1.55
C VAL A 132 -19.50 -2.96 -1.84
N GLY A 133 -18.44 -3.76 -1.66
CA GLY A 133 -18.49 -5.21 -1.88
C GLY A 133 -19.50 -5.92 -0.97
N LEU A 134 -19.59 -5.54 0.31
CA LEU A 134 -20.56 -6.14 1.24
C LEU A 134 -22.00 -5.80 0.87
N ILE A 135 -22.28 -4.58 0.41
CA ILE A 135 -23.62 -4.18 -0.03
C ILE A 135 -24.01 -4.93 -1.31
N MET A 136 -23.08 -5.06 -2.27
CA MET A 136 -23.30 -5.87 -3.47
C MET A 136 -23.58 -7.34 -3.10
N ALA A 137 -22.81 -7.91 -2.17
CA ALA A 137 -23.03 -9.26 -1.70
C ALA A 137 -24.41 -9.45 -1.04
N PHE A 138 -24.81 -8.47 -0.23
CA PHE A 138 -26.12 -8.46 0.41
C PHE A 138 -27.26 -8.37 -0.60
N GLN A 139 -27.17 -7.47 -1.58
CA GLN A 139 -28.16 -7.37 -2.65
C GLN A 139 -28.29 -8.68 -3.41
N GLN A 140 -27.17 -9.29 -3.81
CA GLN A 140 -27.18 -10.56 -4.52
C GLN A 140 -27.80 -11.68 -3.67
N LEU A 141 -27.54 -11.71 -2.36
CA LEU A 141 -28.19 -12.67 -1.47
C LEU A 141 -29.72 -12.51 -1.49
N LEU A 142 -30.24 -11.29 -1.43
CA LEU A 142 -31.69 -11.03 -1.49
C LEU A 142 -32.31 -11.46 -2.82
N ILE A 143 -31.67 -11.09 -3.94
CA ILE A 143 -32.13 -11.47 -5.29
C ILE A 143 -32.21 -13.00 -5.43
N ARG A 144 -31.20 -13.72 -4.91
CA ARG A 144 -31.09 -15.17 -5.11
C ARG A 144 -31.94 -16.00 -4.16
N THR A 145 -32.18 -15.48 -2.95
CA THR A 145 -33.16 -16.06 -2.01
C THR A 145 -34.61 -15.80 -2.43
N LYS A 146 -34.82 -15.08 -3.54
CA LYS A 146 -36.13 -14.61 -4.03
C LYS A 146 -36.86 -13.69 -3.04
N ILE A 147 -36.12 -13.12 -2.07
CA ILE A 147 -36.64 -12.11 -1.14
C ILE A 147 -36.66 -10.73 -1.81
N GLY A 148 -35.63 -10.44 -2.61
CA GLY A 148 -35.55 -9.27 -3.47
C GLY A 148 -35.61 -9.67 -4.95
N SER A 149 -35.80 -8.68 -5.82
CA SER A 149 -35.86 -8.87 -7.27
C SER A 149 -34.76 -8.07 -7.97
N ASP A 150 -34.35 -8.51 -9.17
CA ASP A 150 -33.31 -7.82 -9.94
C ASP A 150 -33.93 -6.75 -10.87
N PRO A 151 -33.74 -5.44 -10.58
CA PRO A 151 -34.29 -4.37 -11.41
C PRO A 151 -33.55 -4.18 -12.73
N THR A 152 -32.41 -4.85 -12.96
CA THR A 152 -31.60 -4.71 -14.18
C THR A 152 -31.96 -5.69 -15.28
N LYS A 153 -32.91 -6.59 -15.01
CA LYS A 153 -33.39 -7.55 -16.01
C LYS A 153 -34.04 -6.80 -17.18
N ALA A 154 -33.67 -7.17 -18.40
CA ALA A 154 -34.21 -6.55 -19.61
C ALA A 154 -35.75 -6.64 -19.64
N GLY A 155 -36.42 -5.50 -19.80
CA GLY A 155 -37.88 -5.41 -19.81
C GLY A 155 -38.55 -5.37 -18.43
N ALA A 156 -37.79 -5.32 -17.32
CA ALA A 156 -38.37 -5.30 -15.98
C ALA A 156 -39.15 -4.00 -15.69
N ILE A 157 -40.33 -4.14 -15.10
CA ILE A 157 -41.26 -3.04 -14.80
C ILE A 157 -41.34 -2.82 -13.28
N LEU A 158 -41.11 -1.57 -12.84
CA LEU A 158 -41.25 -1.17 -11.44
C LEU A 158 -42.69 -1.40 -10.96
N GLY A 159 -42.85 -2.09 -9.83
CA GLY A 159 -44.14 -2.43 -9.24
C GLY A 159 -44.72 -3.76 -9.73
N VAL A 160 -44.14 -4.37 -10.77
CA VAL A 160 -44.51 -5.70 -11.27
C VAL A 160 -43.38 -6.70 -11.03
N ASP A 161 -42.19 -6.44 -11.58
CA ASP A 161 -41.04 -7.34 -11.51
C ASP A 161 -40.11 -7.05 -10.33
N TYR A 162 -40.09 -5.79 -9.85
CA TYR A 162 -39.28 -5.37 -8.72
C TYR A 162 -39.94 -4.21 -7.98
N ASN A 163 -39.63 -4.05 -6.70
CA ASN A 163 -40.16 -2.95 -5.88
C ASN A 163 -39.17 -1.77 -5.79
N ILE A 164 -39.62 -0.66 -5.20
CA ILE A 164 -38.77 0.54 -5.05
C ILE A 164 -37.54 0.26 -4.18
N PHE A 165 -37.65 -0.65 -3.21
CA PHE A 165 -36.55 -1.03 -2.34
C PHE A 165 -35.45 -1.74 -3.13
N ASP A 166 -35.81 -2.69 -4.01
CA ASP A 166 -34.88 -3.40 -4.90
C ASP A 166 -34.14 -2.43 -5.83
N TYR A 167 -34.85 -1.43 -6.37
CA TYR A 167 -34.27 -0.39 -7.22
C TYR A 167 -33.28 0.49 -6.46
N VAL A 168 -33.66 1.00 -5.28
CA VAL A 168 -32.79 1.82 -4.43
C VAL A 168 -31.57 1.00 -3.97
N LEU A 169 -31.78 -0.26 -3.57
CA LEU A 169 -30.69 -1.14 -3.18
C LEU A 169 -29.72 -1.37 -4.34
N ASN A 170 -30.21 -1.51 -5.57
CA ASN A 170 -29.36 -1.58 -6.76
C ASN A 170 -28.54 -0.32 -6.95
N ILE A 171 -29.12 0.87 -6.80
CA ILE A 171 -28.36 2.13 -6.87
C ILE A 171 -27.23 2.14 -5.84
N ILE A 172 -27.51 1.78 -4.59
CA ILE A 172 -26.50 1.77 -3.52
C ILE A 172 -25.39 0.75 -3.82
N ALA A 173 -25.76 -0.45 -4.26
CA ALA A 173 -24.83 -1.53 -4.54
C ALA A 173 -23.95 -1.26 -5.78
N SER A 174 -24.56 -0.77 -6.87
CA SER A 174 -23.88 -0.64 -8.17
C SER A 174 -23.08 0.65 -8.30
N THR A 175 -23.52 1.76 -7.69
CA THR A 175 -22.89 3.09 -7.85
C THR A 175 -21.45 3.10 -7.34
N GLY A 176 -21.21 2.52 -6.16
CA GLY A 176 -19.87 2.48 -5.57
C GLY A 176 -18.86 1.79 -6.47
N PHE A 177 -19.27 0.71 -7.15
CA PHE A 177 -18.41 -0.01 -8.08
C PHE A 177 -18.22 0.74 -9.39
N LYS A 178 -19.31 1.22 -10.01
CA LYS A 178 -19.28 2.04 -11.23
C LYS A 178 -18.35 3.26 -11.09
N MET A 179 -18.34 3.87 -9.89
CA MET A 179 -17.56 5.08 -9.58
C MET A 179 -16.23 4.81 -8.86
N MET A 180 -15.79 3.56 -8.72
CA MET A 180 -14.55 3.22 -8.00
C MET A 180 -13.31 3.95 -8.54
N GLY A 181 -13.30 4.26 -9.84
CA GLY A 181 -12.27 5.09 -10.48
C GLY A 181 -12.13 6.49 -9.86
N VAL A 182 -13.23 7.10 -9.42
CA VAL A 182 -13.23 8.44 -8.77
C VAL A 182 -12.38 8.42 -7.51
N VAL A 183 -12.57 7.40 -6.67
CA VAL A 183 -11.82 7.23 -5.42
C VAL A 183 -10.36 6.89 -5.73
N ALA A 184 -10.09 6.13 -6.80
CA ALA A 184 -8.73 5.84 -7.24
C ALA A 184 -7.98 7.10 -7.67
N MET A 185 -8.58 7.94 -8.52
CA MET A 185 -7.98 9.22 -8.94
C MET A 185 -7.76 10.14 -7.75
N TRP A 186 -8.74 10.25 -6.85
CA TRP A 186 -8.61 11.00 -5.59
C TRP A 186 -7.35 10.56 -4.81
N SER A 187 -7.19 9.25 -4.61
CA SER A 187 -6.08 8.69 -3.84
C SER A 187 -4.72 8.94 -4.50
N VAL A 188 -4.63 8.76 -5.83
CA VAL A 188 -3.41 9.00 -6.61
C VAL A 188 -3.00 10.47 -6.57
N VAL A 189 -3.94 11.38 -6.84
CA VAL A 189 -3.66 12.83 -6.85
C VAL A 189 -3.27 13.31 -5.46
N ARG A 190 -3.96 12.82 -4.43
CA ARG A 190 -3.61 13.11 -3.03
C ARG A 190 -2.20 12.62 -2.69
N TYR A 191 -1.86 11.37 -3.04
CA TYR A 191 -0.53 10.80 -2.79
C TYR A 191 0.57 11.58 -3.50
N LEU A 192 0.32 11.98 -4.75
CA LEU A 192 1.25 12.79 -5.51
C LEU A 192 1.27 14.24 -5.04
N GLY A 193 0.35 14.70 -4.19
CA GLY A 193 0.30 16.09 -3.72
C GLY A 193 -0.19 17.07 -4.79
N GLY A 194 -1.18 16.67 -5.58
CA GLY A 194 -1.94 17.56 -6.47
C GLY A 194 -3.19 18.12 -5.80
N LYS A 195 -3.97 18.92 -6.54
CA LYS A 195 -5.21 19.56 -6.10
C LYS A 195 -6.38 18.57 -6.24
N VAL A 196 -6.76 17.98 -5.11
CA VAL A 196 -7.73 16.88 -5.03
C VAL A 196 -9.16 17.26 -5.49
N PRO A 197 -9.77 18.39 -5.09
CA PRO A 197 -11.16 18.69 -5.47
C PRO A 197 -11.38 18.75 -6.98
N THR A 198 -10.45 19.36 -7.72
CA THR A 198 -10.51 19.45 -9.19
C THR A 198 -10.29 18.10 -9.87
N ALA A 199 -9.50 17.20 -9.26
CA ALA A 199 -9.35 15.84 -9.76
C ALA A 199 -10.61 15.00 -9.55
N VAL A 200 -11.30 15.18 -8.40
CA VAL A 200 -12.59 14.54 -8.16
C VAL A 200 -13.66 15.05 -9.14
N ALA A 201 -13.69 16.36 -9.41
CA ALA A 201 -14.59 16.91 -10.41
C ALA A 201 -14.31 16.34 -11.81
N LEU A 202 -13.03 16.23 -12.21
CA LEU A 202 -12.66 15.59 -13.47
C LEU A 202 -13.06 14.11 -13.53
N SER A 203 -12.86 13.36 -12.45
CA SER A 203 -13.25 11.95 -12.45
C SER A 203 -14.77 11.75 -12.50
N LEU A 204 -15.56 12.64 -11.91
CA LEU A 204 -17.01 12.67 -12.08
C LEU A 204 -17.42 12.96 -13.53
N ILE A 205 -16.73 13.88 -14.21
CA ILE A 205 -16.93 14.15 -15.64
C ILE A 205 -16.68 12.88 -16.47
N MET A 206 -15.62 12.12 -16.15
CA MET A 206 -15.26 10.87 -16.85
C MET A 206 -16.29 9.74 -16.70
N VAL A 207 -17.10 9.75 -15.64
CA VAL A 207 -18.18 8.77 -15.39
C VAL A 207 -19.58 9.38 -15.57
N SER A 208 -19.67 10.49 -16.29
CA SER A 208 -20.91 11.25 -16.42
C SER A 208 -22.01 10.40 -17.07
N PRO A 209 -23.20 10.28 -16.43
CA PRO A 209 -24.34 9.57 -17.00
C PRO A 209 -24.98 10.31 -18.18
N ILE A 210 -24.50 11.52 -18.50
CA ILE A 210 -24.89 12.24 -19.73
C ILE A 210 -24.40 11.48 -20.97
N ILE A 211 -23.31 10.71 -20.85
CA ILE A 211 -22.82 9.87 -21.93
C ILE A 211 -23.58 8.54 -21.88
N PRO A 212 -24.27 8.13 -22.96
CA PRO A 212 -24.97 6.84 -23.00
C PRO A 212 -23.98 5.69 -22.81
N GLU A 213 -24.38 4.65 -22.06
CA GLU A 213 -23.52 3.48 -21.82
C GLU A 213 -23.17 2.73 -23.11
N SER A 214 -24.04 2.78 -24.13
CA SER A 214 -23.77 2.27 -25.48
C SER A 214 -22.59 2.96 -26.16
N GLY A 215 -22.25 4.17 -25.71
CA GLY A 215 -21.26 5.05 -26.30
C GLY A 215 -21.82 5.92 -27.43
N LEU A 216 -21.05 6.94 -27.79
CA LEU A 216 -21.28 7.84 -28.92
C LEU A 216 -20.17 7.66 -29.93
N ASP A 217 -20.51 7.52 -31.20
CA ASP A 217 -19.52 7.39 -32.27
C ASP A 217 -18.72 8.69 -32.43
N LEU A 218 -17.40 8.61 -32.28
CA LEU A 218 -16.49 9.75 -32.48
C LEU A 218 -15.97 9.78 -33.91
N ILE A 219 -15.23 8.74 -34.30
CA ILE A 219 -14.51 8.65 -35.57
C ILE A 219 -14.55 7.20 -36.04
N LYS A 220 -14.85 7.01 -37.33
CA LYS A 220 -14.64 5.73 -38.03
C LYS A 220 -13.33 5.78 -38.81
N LEU A 221 -12.39 4.90 -38.47
CA LEU A 221 -11.12 4.70 -39.18
C LEU A 221 -11.18 3.33 -39.87
N GLY A 222 -11.67 3.30 -41.12
CA GLY A 222 -11.93 2.03 -41.83
C GLY A 222 -12.98 1.20 -41.10
N ASN A 223 -12.65 -0.06 -40.78
CA ASN A 223 -13.53 -0.96 -40.00
C ASN A 223 -13.51 -0.68 -38.49
N TRP A 224 -12.70 0.27 -38.02
CA TRP A 224 -12.58 0.58 -36.60
C TRP A 224 -13.47 1.75 -36.21
N GLN A 225 -14.41 1.49 -35.31
CA GLN A 225 -15.32 2.49 -34.76
C GLN A 225 -14.81 2.89 -33.37
N ILE A 226 -14.34 4.13 -33.24
CA ILE A 226 -13.94 4.69 -31.94
C ILE A 226 -15.17 5.32 -31.31
N THR A 227 -15.58 4.80 -30.16
CA THR A 227 -16.75 5.30 -29.41
C THR A 227 -16.32 6.01 -28.14
N LEU A 228 -16.93 7.15 -27.84
CA LEU A 228 -16.86 7.82 -26.55
C LEU A 228 -17.82 7.13 -25.58
N LYS A 229 -17.28 6.51 -24.51
CA LYS A 229 -18.06 5.83 -23.47
C LYS A 229 -17.74 6.42 -22.10
N PRO A 230 -18.68 6.34 -21.13
CA PRO A 230 -18.36 6.65 -19.75
C PRO A 230 -17.35 5.63 -19.22
N PHE A 231 -16.36 6.08 -18.44
CA PHE A 231 -15.29 5.24 -17.90
C PHE A 231 -15.73 4.43 -16.67
N TYR A 232 -16.93 3.85 -16.66
CA TYR A 232 -17.43 3.07 -15.52
C TYR A 232 -16.51 1.88 -15.21
N SER A 233 -16.24 1.66 -13.92
CA SER A 233 -15.50 0.49 -13.43
C SER A 233 -14.06 0.32 -13.97
N THR A 234 -13.45 1.38 -14.54
CA THR A 234 -12.10 1.32 -15.16
C THR A 234 -10.98 1.94 -14.30
N ILE A 235 -10.62 1.32 -13.17
CA ILE A 235 -9.65 1.90 -12.21
C ILE A 235 -8.34 2.40 -12.86
N LEU A 236 -7.75 1.65 -13.80
CA LEU A 236 -6.46 1.99 -14.40
C LEU A 236 -6.49 3.32 -15.14
N VAL A 237 -7.58 3.60 -15.86
CA VAL A 237 -7.75 4.86 -16.59
C VAL A 237 -7.67 6.04 -15.62
N PHE A 238 -8.33 5.93 -14.46
CA PHE A 238 -8.30 6.94 -13.41
C PHE A 238 -6.94 7.07 -12.72
N ILE A 239 -6.20 5.97 -12.54
CA ILE A 239 -4.84 6.02 -12.00
C ILE A 239 -3.92 6.77 -12.95
N VAL A 240 -3.92 6.41 -14.24
CA VAL A 240 -3.06 7.05 -15.24
C VAL A 240 -3.43 8.52 -15.40
N MET A 241 -4.72 8.84 -15.53
CA MET A 241 -5.19 10.21 -15.59
C MET A 241 -4.87 10.98 -14.30
N GLY A 242 -5.01 10.36 -13.13
CA GLY A 242 -4.62 10.97 -11.86
C GLY A 242 -3.13 11.32 -11.79
N ILE A 243 -2.25 10.47 -12.34
CA ILE A 243 -0.81 10.76 -12.45
C ILE A 243 -0.58 11.95 -13.37
N ILE A 244 -1.15 11.94 -14.58
CA ILE A 244 -1.01 13.01 -15.57
C ILE A 244 -1.48 14.35 -14.98
N ILE A 245 -2.66 14.36 -14.38
CA ILE A 245 -3.26 15.57 -13.81
C ILE A 245 -2.50 16.07 -12.59
N ALA A 246 -2.03 15.19 -11.69
CA ALA A 246 -1.23 15.62 -10.55
C ALA A 246 0.07 16.31 -10.98
N TYR A 247 0.75 15.80 -12.01
CA TYR A 247 1.93 16.46 -12.56
C TYR A 247 1.60 17.75 -13.30
N MET A 248 0.50 17.78 -14.06
CA MET A 248 0.03 18.97 -14.75
C MET A 248 -0.33 20.09 -13.77
N GLN A 249 -1.09 19.80 -12.72
CA GLN A 249 -1.46 20.76 -11.67
C GLN A 249 -0.23 21.40 -11.02
N LYS A 250 0.81 20.59 -10.73
CA LYS A 250 2.08 21.08 -10.18
C LYS A 250 2.89 21.89 -11.18
N ALA A 251 2.87 21.50 -12.46
CA ALA A 251 3.51 22.27 -13.51
C ALA A 251 2.86 23.65 -13.63
N ILE A 252 1.53 23.71 -13.69
CA ILE A 252 0.77 24.96 -13.68
C ILE A 252 1.13 25.80 -12.45
N GLU A 253 1.13 25.21 -11.26
CA GLU A 253 1.49 25.92 -10.03
C GLU A 253 2.93 26.46 -10.02
N LYS A 254 3.86 25.80 -10.71
CA LYS A 254 5.25 26.25 -10.85
C LYS A 254 5.37 27.46 -11.79
N TYR A 255 4.59 27.50 -12.87
CA TYR A 255 4.70 28.55 -13.90
C TYR A 255 3.83 29.77 -13.63
N PHE A 256 2.67 29.61 -12.98
CA PHE A 256 1.72 30.69 -12.75
C PHE A 256 1.93 31.36 -11.38
N ASN A 257 1.68 32.68 -11.33
CA ASN A 257 1.61 33.42 -10.07
C ASN A 257 0.40 32.95 -9.22
N PRO A 258 0.33 33.28 -7.92
CA PRO A 258 -0.73 32.75 -7.04
C PRO A 258 -2.16 33.05 -7.50
N VAL A 259 -2.42 34.24 -8.05
CA VAL A 259 -3.75 34.66 -8.52
C VAL A 259 -4.14 33.88 -9.79
N ALA A 260 -3.23 33.79 -10.76
CA ALA A 260 -3.44 33.04 -11.98
C ALA A 260 -3.55 31.53 -11.69
N ASN A 261 -2.74 30.99 -10.77
CA ASN A 261 -2.84 29.59 -10.33
C ASN A 261 -4.18 29.26 -9.67
N PHE A 262 -4.78 30.22 -8.95
CA PHE A 262 -6.09 30.03 -8.33
C PHE A 262 -7.21 29.86 -9.38
N ILE A 263 -7.15 30.62 -10.47
CA ILE A 263 -8.18 30.63 -11.53
C ILE A 263 -7.89 29.57 -12.60
N LEU A 264 -6.69 29.57 -13.16
CA LEU A 264 -6.34 28.77 -14.33
C LEU A 264 -6.07 27.31 -14.01
N ASN A 265 -5.60 26.99 -12.80
CA ASN A 265 -5.28 25.59 -12.47
C ASN A 265 -6.55 24.71 -12.45
N PRO A 266 -7.64 25.09 -11.75
CA PRO A 266 -8.91 24.37 -11.88
C PRO A 266 -9.43 24.32 -13.31
N PHE A 267 -9.44 25.46 -14.01
CA PHE A 267 -9.95 25.55 -15.38
C PHE A 267 -9.21 24.63 -16.36
N LEU A 268 -7.89 24.72 -16.41
CA LEU A 268 -7.05 23.90 -17.29
C LEU A 268 -7.08 22.43 -16.87
N THR A 269 -7.16 22.14 -15.57
CA THR A 269 -7.30 20.76 -15.08
C THR A 269 -8.56 20.10 -15.63
N LEU A 270 -9.70 20.78 -15.57
CA LEU A 270 -10.97 20.22 -16.05
C LEU A 270 -11.04 20.19 -17.57
N LEU A 271 -10.68 21.29 -18.24
CA LEU A 271 -10.78 21.40 -19.70
C LEU A 271 -9.80 20.46 -20.41
N ILE A 272 -8.49 20.61 -20.13
CA ILE A 272 -7.47 19.77 -20.76
C ILE A 272 -7.61 18.33 -20.28
N GLY A 273 -7.85 18.13 -18.98
CA GLY A 273 -8.04 16.79 -18.43
C GLY A 273 -9.21 16.04 -19.05
N GLY A 274 -10.36 16.71 -19.26
CA GLY A 274 -11.52 16.11 -19.90
C GLY A 274 -11.25 15.75 -21.37
N LEU A 275 -10.62 16.67 -22.11
CA LEU A 275 -10.23 16.41 -23.51
C LEU A 275 -9.24 15.24 -23.61
N LEU A 276 -8.23 15.20 -22.75
CA LEU A 276 -7.27 14.09 -22.69
C LEU A 276 -7.96 12.76 -22.34
N ALA A 277 -8.89 12.76 -21.38
CA ALA A 277 -9.60 11.55 -21.00
C ALA A 277 -10.41 10.98 -22.17
N PHE A 278 -11.24 11.78 -22.82
CA PHE A 278 -12.14 11.26 -23.85
C PHE A 278 -11.50 11.10 -25.23
N PHE A 279 -10.69 12.07 -25.68
CA PHE A 279 -10.14 12.07 -27.04
C PHE A 279 -8.78 11.39 -27.16
N ILE A 280 -8.08 11.12 -26.06
CA ILE A 280 -6.81 10.39 -26.09
C ILE A 280 -6.95 9.07 -25.37
N MET A 281 -7.38 9.09 -24.11
CA MET A 281 -7.45 7.86 -23.31
C MET A 281 -8.56 6.91 -23.78
N GLY A 282 -9.70 7.44 -24.24
CA GLY A 282 -10.78 6.65 -24.85
C GLY A 282 -10.31 5.80 -26.04
N PRO A 283 -9.75 6.41 -27.11
CA PRO A 283 -9.21 5.67 -28.25
C PRO A 283 -8.11 4.67 -27.89
N ILE A 284 -7.18 5.06 -27.01
CA ILE A 284 -6.13 4.14 -26.53
C ILE A 284 -6.74 2.93 -25.86
N MET A 285 -7.76 3.15 -25.01
CA MET A 285 -8.46 2.07 -24.35
C MET A 285 -9.20 1.18 -25.36
N GLY A 286 -9.88 1.76 -26.35
CA GLY A 286 -10.52 1.02 -27.44
C GLY A 286 -9.54 0.15 -28.26
N ILE A 287 -8.31 0.60 -28.49
CA ILE A 287 -7.26 -0.21 -29.13
C ILE A 287 -6.86 -1.39 -28.23
N ILE A 288 -6.64 -1.14 -26.93
CA ILE A 288 -6.28 -2.17 -25.95
C ILE A 288 -7.40 -3.22 -25.84
N GLU A 289 -8.64 -2.75 -25.82
CA GLU A 289 -9.88 -3.52 -25.80
C GLU A 289 -9.98 -4.48 -26.99
N ASN A 290 -9.85 -3.96 -28.21
CA ASN A 290 -9.85 -4.79 -29.42
C ASN A 290 -8.68 -5.78 -29.46
N ALA A 291 -7.49 -5.35 -29.04
CA ALA A 291 -6.33 -6.24 -28.97
C ALA A 291 -6.55 -7.38 -27.98
N LEU A 292 -7.14 -7.09 -26.82
CA LEU A 292 -7.48 -8.09 -25.81
C LEU A 292 -8.54 -9.07 -26.32
N LEU A 293 -9.60 -8.60 -26.99
CA LEU A 293 -10.62 -9.46 -27.59
C LEU A 293 -10.06 -10.39 -28.67
N ASN A 294 -9.18 -9.88 -29.54
CA ASN A 294 -8.52 -10.69 -30.56
C ASN A 294 -7.59 -11.74 -29.93
N ALA A 295 -6.80 -11.33 -28.93
CA ALA A 295 -5.94 -12.26 -28.19
C ALA A 295 -6.77 -13.34 -27.49
N PHE A 296 -7.91 -12.96 -26.90
CA PHE A 296 -8.87 -13.85 -26.28
C PHE A 296 -9.39 -14.93 -27.24
N ASN A 297 -9.93 -14.51 -28.39
CA ASN A 297 -10.40 -15.44 -29.41
C ASN A 297 -9.28 -16.38 -29.89
N TRP A 298 -8.05 -15.89 -29.95
CA TRP A 298 -6.91 -16.70 -30.37
C TRP A 298 -6.53 -17.77 -29.34
N PHE A 299 -6.29 -17.41 -28.07
CA PHE A 299 -5.80 -18.39 -27.10
C PHE A 299 -6.88 -19.37 -26.62
N MET A 300 -8.17 -19.01 -26.68
CA MET A 300 -9.25 -19.93 -26.31
C MET A 300 -9.36 -21.13 -27.25
N ASN A 301 -8.83 -21.02 -28.47
CA ASN A 301 -8.78 -22.13 -29.42
C ASN A 301 -7.58 -23.08 -29.22
N LEU A 302 -6.71 -22.82 -28.24
CA LEU A 302 -5.55 -23.66 -27.97
C LEU A 302 -5.96 -25.00 -27.33
N PRO A 303 -5.29 -26.12 -27.68
CA PRO A 303 -5.68 -27.45 -27.22
C PRO A 303 -5.36 -27.67 -25.73
N ILE A 304 -5.93 -28.73 -25.16
CA ILE A 304 -5.63 -29.25 -23.79
C ILE A 304 -5.90 -28.19 -22.69
N GLY A 305 -6.88 -27.32 -22.89
CA GLY A 305 -7.27 -26.31 -21.90
C GLY A 305 -6.22 -25.20 -21.67
N ILE A 306 -5.20 -25.08 -22.52
CA ILE A 306 -4.16 -24.05 -22.38
C ILE A 306 -4.77 -22.64 -22.44
N GLY A 307 -5.79 -22.43 -23.26
CA GLY A 307 -6.53 -21.17 -23.30
C GLY A 307 -7.08 -20.79 -21.93
N ALA A 308 -7.77 -21.72 -21.27
CA ALA A 308 -8.35 -21.50 -19.94
C ALA A 308 -7.28 -21.36 -18.83
N LEU A 309 -6.11 -21.99 -18.96
CA LEU A 309 -4.95 -21.74 -18.10
C LEU A 309 -4.49 -20.28 -18.21
N ILE A 310 -4.36 -19.77 -19.44
CA ILE A 310 -3.96 -18.38 -19.70
C ILE A 310 -4.99 -17.42 -19.10
N VAL A 311 -6.29 -17.70 -19.26
CA VAL A 311 -7.37 -16.94 -18.59
C VAL A 311 -7.15 -16.94 -17.08
N GLY A 312 -6.95 -18.11 -16.48
CA GLY A 312 -6.78 -18.25 -15.05
C GLY A 312 -5.60 -17.43 -14.49
N ILE A 313 -4.48 -17.37 -15.23
CA ILE A 313 -3.30 -16.57 -14.86
C ILE A 313 -3.53 -15.07 -15.09
N THR A 314 -4.22 -14.71 -16.16
CA THR A 314 -4.32 -13.30 -16.60
C THR A 314 -5.52 -12.57 -16.03
N TRP A 315 -6.59 -13.27 -15.65
CA TRP A 315 -7.85 -12.67 -15.20
C TRP A 315 -7.65 -11.68 -14.05
N GLN A 316 -6.98 -12.11 -12.98
CA GLN A 316 -6.79 -11.30 -11.78
C GLN A 316 -5.82 -10.10 -11.99
N PRO A 317 -4.74 -10.24 -12.77
CA PRO A 317 -4.01 -9.10 -13.30
C PRO A 317 -4.87 -8.14 -14.13
N LEU A 318 -5.77 -8.63 -14.97
CA LEU A 318 -6.68 -7.79 -15.75
C LEU A 318 -7.73 -7.10 -14.86
N VAL A 319 -8.10 -7.71 -13.73
CA VAL A 319 -8.92 -7.07 -12.67
C VAL A 319 -8.15 -5.90 -12.04
N VAL A 320 -6.87 -6.08 -11.73
CA VAL A 320 -5.99 -4.99 -11.25
C VAL A 320 -5.90 -3.86 -12.27
N LEU A 321 -5.84 -4.19 -13.56
CA LEU A 321 -5.81 -3.24 -14.65
C LEU A 321 -7.20 -2.67 -15.00
N GLY A 322 -8.29 -3.15 -14.40
CA GLY A 322 -9.65 -2.70 -14.69
C GLY A 322 -10.15 -2.98 -16.12
N VAL A 323 -9.38 -3.72 -16.94
CA VAL A 323 -9.70 -4.02 -18.34
C VAL A 323 -10.48 -5.34 -18.49
N HIS A 324 -10.56 -6.15 -17.44
CA HIS A 324 -11.30 -7.42 -17.44
C HIS A 324 -12.79 -7.27 -17.80
N ASN A 325 -13.41 -6.12 -17.48
CA ASN A 325 -14.83 -5.86 -17.73
C ASN A 325 -15.17 -5.99 -19.22
N ILE A 326 -14.28 -5.60 -20.15
CA ILE A 326 -14.60 -5.76 -21.57
C ILE A 326 -14.67 -7.23 -21.97
N LEU A 327 -13.72 -8.05 -21.50
CA LEU A 327 -13.69 -9.47 -21.81
C LEU A 327 -14.87 -10.17 -21.17
N PHE A 328 -15.24 -9.77 -19.95
CA PHE A 328 -16.44 -10.23 -19.28
C PHE A 328 -17.69 -9.96 -20.10
N PHE A 329 -17.94 -8.70 -20.49
CA PHE A 329 -19.14 -8.33 -21.24
C PHE A 329 -19.18 -8.94 -22.64
N ALA A 330 -18.03 -9.10 -23.30
CA ALA A 330 -17.97 -9.80 -24.58
C ALA A 330 -18.36 -11.27 -24.45
N ALA A 331 -17.86 -11.97 -23.43
CA ALA A 331 -18.22 -13.37 -23.17
C ALA A 331 -19.69 -13.51 -22.74
N VAL A 332 -20.22 -12.56 -21.96
CA VAL A 332 -21.64 -12.51 -21.58
C VAL A 332 -22.54 -12.23 -22.79
N ALA A 333 -22.12 -11.36 -23.71
CA ALA A 333 -22.86 -11.08 -24.93
C ALA A 333 -22.92 -12.30 -25.85
N ASP A 334 -21.81 -13.02 -26.01
CA ASP A 334 -21.79 -14.28 -26.78
C ASP A 334 -22.70 -15.34 -26.14
N LEU A 335 -22.68 -15.46 -24.81
CA LEU A 335 -23.56 -16.36 -24.06
C LEU A 335 -25.05 -15.99 -24.22
N THR A 336 -25.41 -14.70 -24.19
CA THR A 336 -26.83 -14.27 -24.20
C THR A 336 -27.42 -14.15 -25.60
N VAL A 337 -26.61 -13.78 -26.60
CA VAL A 337 -27.08 -13.57 -27.98
C VAL A 337 -26.99 -14.87 -28.78
N ASN A 338 -25.89 -15.60 -28.64
CA ASN A 338 -25.64 -16.81 -29.42
C ASN A 338 -25.93 -18.10 -28.64
N ASN A 339 -26.32 -18.01 -27.36
CA ASN A 339 -26.53 -19.17 -26.48
C ASN A 339 -25.32 -20.12 -26.41
N ASN A 340 -24.10 -19.56 -26.52
CA ASN A 340 -22.86 -20.32 -26.49
C ASN A 340 -22.33 -20.45 -25.05
N PRO A 341 -22.27 -21.66 -24.46
CA PRO A 341 -21.68 -21.88 -23.15
C PRO A 341 -20.22 -21.43 -23.07
N SER A 342 -19.83 -20.82 -21.96
CA SER A 342 -18.55 -20.11 -21.85
C SER A 342 -17.54 -20.79 -20.92
N ILE A 343 -16.54 -21.45 -21.51
CA ILE A 343 -15.34 -21.93 -20.77
C ILE A 343 -14.57 -20.76 -20.15
N PHE A 344 -14.58 -19.61 -20.83
CA PHE A 344 -13.88 -18.40 -20.37
C PHE A 344 -14.40 -17.89 -19.03
N LEU A 345 -15.72 -17.75 -18.92
CA LEU A 345 -16.35 -17.27 -17.68
C LEU A 345 -16.13 -18.26 -16.53
N ALA A 346 -16.21 -19.57 -16.81
CA ALA A 346 -15.88 -20.61 -15.84
C ALA A 346 -14.42 -20.53 -15.36
N ALA A 347 -13.46 -20.33 -16.27
CA ALA A 347 -12.04 -20.19 -15.92
C ALA A 347 -11.76 -18.90 -15.13
N ALA A 348 -12.46 -17.81 -15.45
CA ALA A 348 -12.42 -16.56 -14.70
C ALA A 348 -12.94 -16.73 -13.26
N PHE A 349 -13.98 -17.55 -13.06
CA PHE A 349 -14.52 -17.87 -11.73
C PHE A 349 -13.53 -18.68 -10.90
N ALA A 350 -12.90 -19.71 -11.49
CA ALA A 350 -11.86 -20.47 -10.81
C ALA A 350 -10.69 -19.57 -10.37
N ALA A 351 -10.31 -18.59 -11.20
CA ALA A 351 -9.32 -17.58 -10.84
C ALA A 351 -9.75 -16.66 -9.69
N ALA A 352 -11.04 -16.35 -9.60
CA ALA A 352 -11.61 -15.56 -8.51
C ALA A 352 -11.57 -16.33 -7.18
N TRP A 353 -12.01 -17.59 -7.18
CA TRP A 353 -11.94 -18.49 -6.02
C TRP A 353 -10.51 -18.66 -5.51
N ALA A 354 -9.52 -18.76 -6.40
CA ALA A 354 -8.11 -18.82 -6.04
C ALA A 354 -7.61 -17.56 -5.31
N GLN A 355 -8.04 -16.35 -5.72
CA GLN A 355 -7.70 -15.11 -5.02
C GLN A 355 -8.35 -15.02 -3.64
N MET A 356 -9.61 -15.44 -3.52
CA MET A 356 -10.29 -15.53 -2.22
C MET A 356 -9.54 -16.49 -1.30
N GLY A 357 -9.11 -17.65 -1.82
CA GLY A 357 -8.28 -18.60 -1.09
C GLY A 357 -6.96 -17.99 -0.62
N ALA A 358 -6.27 -17.23 -1.47
CA ALA A 358 -5.06 -16.52 -1.07
C ALA A 358 -5.31 -15.50 0.05
N THR A 359 -6.42 -14.78 0.00
CA THR A 359 -6.83 -13.85 1.07
C THR A 359 -7.17 -14.57 2.37
N ILE A 360 -7.89 -15.69 2.30
CA ILE A 360 -8.21 -16.53 3.46
C ILE A 360 -6.91 -17.07 4.09
N ALA A 361 -5.94 -17.52 3.30
CA ALA A 361 -4.63 -17.92 3.80
C ALA A 361 -3.91 -16.79 4.53
N VAL A 362 -4.02 -15.55 4.05
CA VAL A 362 -3.51 -14.38 4.80
C VAL A 362 -4.22 -14.25 6.14
N GLY A 363 -5.55 -14.37 6.20
CA GLY A 363 -6.30 -14.32 7.45
C GLY A 363 -5.96 -15.45 8.43
N ILE A 364 -5.78 -16.67 7.94
CA ILE A 364 -5.38 -17.84 8.75
C ILE A 364 -3.96 -17.66 9.28
N LYS A 365 -3.03 -17.23 8.43
CA LYS A 365 -1.62 -17.12 8.76
C LYS A 365 -1.27 -15.85 9.53
N SER A 366 -2.07 -14.79 9.39
CA SER A 366 -1.84 -13.50 10.02
C SER A 366 -1.97 -13.57 11.54
N LYS A 367 -0.99 -12.99 12.22
CA LYS A 367 -0.91 -12.86 13.68
C LYS A 367 -1.46 -11.53 14.16
N LYS A 368 -1.36 -10.49 13.33
CA LYS A 368 -1.93 -9.16 13.59
C LYS A 368 -3.45 -9.25 13.55
N ALA A 369 -4.10 -8.93 14.66
CA ALA A 369 -5.55 -9.02 14.78
C ALA A 369 -6.27 -8.20 13.68
N ILE A 370 -5.73 -7.04 13.35
CA ILE A 370 -6.29 -6.14 12.34
C ILE A 370 -6.13 -6.68 10.91
N ASP A 371 -4.97 -7.25 10.57
CA ASP A 371 -4.73 -7.85 9.25
C ASP A 371 -5.54 -9.14 9.09
N ARG A 372 -5.65 -9.92 10.17
CA ARG A 372 -6.48 -11.12 10.22
C ARG A 372 -7.95 -10.79 10.02
N SER A 373 -8.50 -9.85 10.78
CA SER A 373 -9.90 -9.45 10.64
C SER A 373 -10.15 -8.84 9.27
N ALA A 374 -9.27 -7.95 8.80
CA ALA A 374 -9.36 -7.36 7.48
C ALA A 374 -9.36 -8.42 6.37
N ALA A 375 -8.53 -9.47 6.49
CA ALA A 375 -8.48 -10.53 5.49
C ALA A 375 -9.78 -11.34 5.43
N PHE A 376 -10.34 -11.76 6.56
CA PHE A 376 -11.62 -12.49 6.56
C PHE A 376 -12.77 -11.62 6.06
N VAL A 377 -12.83 -10.35 6.49
CA VAL A 377 -13.86 -9.42 6.04
C VAL A 377 -13.73 -9.11 4.55
N ALA A 378 -12.51 -9.01 4.03
CA ALA A 378 -12.26 -8.79 2.60
C ALA A 378 -12.61 -10.00 1.73
N ALA A 379 -12.43 -11.23 2.25
CA ALA A 379 -12.77 -12.47 1.55
C ALA A 379 -14.29 -12.70 1.45
N LEU A 380 -15.05 -12.23 2.43
CA LEU A 380 -16.47 -12.55 2.56
C LEU A 380 -17.33 -12.10 1.35
N PRO A 381 -17.22 -10.85 0.83
CA PRO A 381 -17.94 -10.44 -0.38
C PRO A 381 -17.66 -11.36 -1.58
N GLY A 382 -16.38 -11.72 -1.78
CA GLY A 382 -15.98 -12.58 -2.88
C GLY A 382 -16.54 -13.98 -2.75
N VAL A 383 -16.42 -14.61 -1.58
CA VAL A 383 -16.93 -15.97 -1.36
C VAL A 383 -18.44 -16.04 -1.56
N ILE A 384 -19.19 -15.04 -1.10
CA ILE A 384 -20.65 -15.04 -1.23
C ILE A 384 -21.08 -14.72 -2.66
N SER A 385 -20.53 -13.63 -3.22
CA SER A 385 -21.11 -12.98 -4.40
C SER A 385 -20.20 -12.84 -5.61
N GLY A 386 -18.91 -13.17 -5.49
CA GLY A 386 -17.96 -13.14 -6.63
C GLY A 386 -16.94 -12.01 -6.71
N PRO A 387 -17.20 -10.76 -6.26
CA PRO A 387 -16.25 -9.66 -6.36
C PRO A 387 -14.92 -9.96 -5.65
N THR A 388 -13.81 -9.78 -6.36
CA THR A 388 -12.47 -10.05 -5.83
C THR A 388 -11.68 -8.79 -5.48
N GLU A 389 -12.24 -7.62 -5.75
CA GLU A 389 -11.60 -6.32 -5.55
C GLU A 389 -11.25 -6.07 -4.08
N SER A 390 -12.14 -6.46 -3.16
CA SER A 390 -11.87 -6.41 -1.72
C SER A 390 -10.68 -7.29 -1.33
N CYS A 391 -10.58 -8.49 -1.91
CA CYS A 391 -9.47 -9.42 -1.68
C CYS A 391 -8.15 -8.88 -2.24
N ILE A 392 -8.16 -8.48 -3.52
CA ILE A 392 -6.99 -8.02 -4.27
C ILE A 392 -6.44 -6.76 -3.63
N TYR A 393 -7.24 -5.70 -3.55
CA TYR A 393 -6.78 -4.38 -3.13
C TYR A 393 -6.71 -4.26 -1.61
N GLY A 394 -7.59 -4.95 -0.88
CA GLY A 394 -7.58 -4.96 0.58
C GLY A 394 -6.41 -5.73 1.18
N VAL A 395 -5.96 -6.80 0.53
CA VAL A 395 -5.09 -7.79 1.19
C VAL A 395 -3.97 -8.27 0.28
N ASN A 396 -4.31 -8.86 -0.86
CA ASN A 396 -3.37 -9.67 -1.62
C ASN A 396 -2.28 -8.85 -2.31
N LEU A 397 -2.69 -7.79 -3.01
CA LEU A 397 -1.80 -6.93 -3.79
C LEU A 397 -0.89 -6.07 -2.90
N PRO A 398 -1.37 -5.45 -1.78
CA PRO A 398 -0.48 -4.78 -0.83
C PRO A 398 0.58 -5.69 -0.22
N LYS A 399 0.25 -6.96 0.02
CA LYS A 399 1.18 -7.97 0.57
C LYS A 399 2.05 -8.63 -0.51
N GLY A 400 1.75 -8.42 -1.79
CA GLY A 400 2.53 -8.79 -2.97
C GLY A 400 2.53 -10.30 -3.27
N ILE A 401 3.07 -11.13 -2.37
CA ILE A 401 3.13 -12.59 -2.57
C ILE A 401 1.74 -13.22 -2.64
N PRO A 402 0.78 -12.90 -1.74
CA PRO A 402 -0.55 -13.52 -1.80
C PRO A 402 -1.26 -13.30 -3.14
N PHE A 403 -1.07 -12.15 -3.79
CA PHE A 403 -1.62 -11.90 -5.12
C PHE A 403 -1.04 -12.86 -6.17
N LEU A 404 0.29 -13.02 -6.20
CA LEU A 404 0.95 -13.91 -7.16
C LEU A 404 0.59 -15.38 -6.94
N THR A 405 0.46 -15.80 -5.68
CA THR A 405 0.08 -17.18 -5.36
C THR A 405 -1.38 -17.46 -5.71
N GLY A 406 -2.28 -16.49 -5.51
CA GLY A 406 -3.65 -16.56 -6.02
C GLY A 406 -3.72 -16.64 -7.54
N VAL A 407 -2.87 -15.89 -8.27
CA VAL A 407 -2.77 -15.96 -9.73
C VAL A 407 -2.32 -17.34 -10.22
N LEU A 408 -1.30 -17.92 -9.58
CA LEU A 408 -0.82 -19.25 -9.92
C LEU A 408 -1.88 -20.32 -9.66
N ALA A 409 -2.56 -20.24 -8.51
CA ALA A 409 -3.66 -21.15 -8.20
C ALA A 409 -4.84 -20.98 -9.18
N GLY A 410 -5.15 -19.75 -9.58
CA GLY A 410 -6.18 -19.44 -10.57
C GLY A 410 -5.84 -19.97 -11.95
N GLY A 411 -4.57 -19.93 -12.37
CA GLY A 411 -4.09 -20.55 -13.59
C GLY A 411 -4.31 -22.06 -13.61
N ILE A 412 -4.02 -22.74 -12.51
CA ILE A 412 -4.26 -24.19 -12.37
C ILE A 412 -5.77 -24.49 -12.36
N GLY A 413 -6.56 -23.68 -11.67
CA GLY A 413 -8.02 -23.77 -11.68
C GLY A 413 -8.62 -23.63 -13.08
N GLY A 414 -8.25 -22.56 -13.80
CA GLY A 414 -8.66 -22.34 -15.18
C GLY A 414 -8.19 -23.46 -16.11
N TRP A 415 -6.99 -24.01 -15.91
CA TRP A 415 -6.52 -25.14 -16.69
C TRP A 415 -7.39 -26.39 -16.51
N LEU A 416 -7.79 -26.69 -15.26
CA LEU A 416 -8.71 -27.80 -14.97
C LEU A 416 -10.07 -27.58 -15.64
N ILE A 417 -10.63 -26.37 -15.57
CA ILE A 417 -11.85 -26.00 -16.31
C ILE A 417 -11.69 -26.31 -17.81
N GLY A 418 -10.57 -25.92 -18.42
CA GLY A 418 -10.31 -26.15 -19.84
C GLY A 418 -10.10 -27.62 -20.23
N ILE A 419 -9.48 -28.44 -19.35
CA ILE A 419 -9.29 -29.88 -19.59
C ILE A 419 -10.63 -30.61 -19.53
N PHE A 420 -11.42 -30.33 -18.50
CA PHE A 420 -12.71 -30.97 -18.29
C PHE A 420 -13.83 -30.35 -19.12
N LYS A 421 -13.53 -29.28 -19.87
CA LYS A 421 -14.44 -28.52 -20.73
C LYS A 421 -15.69 -28.04 -19.99
N VAL A 422 -15.53 -27.67 -18.72
CA VAL A 422 -16.62 -27.12 -17.90
C VAL A 422 -17.03 -25.76 -18.47
N THR A 423 -18.30 -25.61 -18.82
CA THR A 423 -18.85 -24.38 -19.37
C THR A 423 -19.80 -23.70 -18.40
N LEU A 424 -19.87 -22.37 -18.50
CA LEU A 424 -20.88 -21.58 -17.82
C LEU A 424 -22.02 -21.29 -18.80
N ASP A 425 -23.23 -21.71 -18.46
CA ASP A 425 -24.33 -21.89 -19.42
C ASP A 425 -25.41 -20.80 -19.30
N ASN A 426 -25.42 -20.05 -18.19
CA ASN A 426 -26.36 -18.97 -17.98
C ASN A 426 -25.81 -17.91 -16.99
N LEU A 427 -26.57 -16.85 -16.74
CA LEU A 427 -26.17 -15.74 -15.84
C LEU A 427 -26.86 -15.79 -14.46
N ALA A 428 -27.41 -16.94 -14.07
CA ALA A 428 -28.14 -17.13 -12.81
C ALA A 428 -27.25 -17.03 -11.56
N GLY A 429 -25.95 -16.78 -11.72
CA GLY A 429 -25.05 -16.36 -10.66
C GLY A 429 -23.74 -15.79 -11.20
N LEU A 430 -23.37 -14.57 -10.80
CA LEU A 430 -22.10 -13.96 -11.21
C LEU A 430 -21.06 -14.02 -10.08
N GLY A 431 -20.55 -15.24 -9.83
CA GLY A 431 -19.40 -15.51 -8.95
C GLY A 431 -19.73 -15.87 -7.49
N GLY A 432 -18.72 -16.34 -6.75
CA GLY A 432 -18.86 -16.85 -5.39
C GLY A 432 -19.74 -18.10 -5.32
N ILE A 433 -20.30 -18.39 -4.15
CA ILE A 433 -21.24 -19.52 -3.94
C ILE A 433 -22.48 -19.36 -4.83
N VAL A 434 -22.96 -18.12 -4.99
CA VAL A 434 -24.09 -17.81 -5.88
C VAL A 434 -23.77 -18.16 -7.33
N GLY A 435 -22.51 -17.99 -7.74
CA GLY A 435 -22.02 -18.32 -9.08
C GLY A 435 -22.22 -19.77 -9.48
N PHE A 436 -22.37 -20.70 -8.53
CA PHE A 436 -22.64 -22.09 -8.87
C PHE A 436 -23.96 -22.29 -9.61
N LEU A 437 -24.95 -21.42 -9.40
CA LEU A 437 -26.23 -21.47 -10.11
C LEU A 437 -26.09 -21.22 -11.63
N ALA A 438 -24.95 -20.68 -12.08
CA ALA A 438 -24.66 -20.44 -13.48
C ALA A 438 -24.24 -21.70 -14.27
N TYR A 439 -23.91 -22.78 -13.57
CA TYR A 439 -23.60 -24.08 -14.16
C TYR A 439 -24.86 -24.94 -14.18
N THR A 440 -25.29 -25.39 -15.36
CA THR A 440 -26.43 -26.31 -15.49
C THR A 440 -25.97 -27.75 -15.69
N ASP A 441 -25.09 -28.00 -16.65
CA ASP A 441 -24.74 -29.36 -17.03
C ASP A 441 -23.57 -29.91 -16.19
N ASP A 442 -22.60 -29.07 -15.83
CA ASP A 442 -21.36 -29.46 -15.16
C ASP A 442 -21.26 -29.02 -13.68
N LEU A 443 -22.39 -28.76 -13.02
CA LEU A 443 -22.45 -28.13 -11.70
C LEU A 443 -21.50 -28.75 -10.65
N ILE A 444 -21.53 -30.08 -10.50
CA ILE A 444 -20.72 -30.78 -9.49
C ILE A 444 -19.23 -30.62 -9.80
N LEU A 445 -18.86 -30.77 -11.07
CA LEU A 445 -17.47 -30.69 -11.50
C LEU A 445 -16.94 -29.26 -11.37
N ALA A 446 -17.76 -28.26 -11.70
CA ALA A 446 -17.47 -26.84 -11.50
C ALA A 446 -17.21 -26.52 -10.01
N ILE A 447 -18.09 -26.98 -9.10
CA ILE A 447 -17.92 -26.79 -7.65
C ILE A 447 -16.61 -27.41 -7.17
N VAL A 448 -16.29 -28.63 -7.61
CA VAL A 448 -15.05 -29.31 -7.23
C VAL A 448 -13.82 -28.54 -7.70
N ILE A 449 -13.82 -28.07 -8.95
CA ILE A 449 -12.68 -27.32 -9.52
C ILE A 449 -12.53 -25.94 -8.83
N ASP A 450 -13.62 -25.24 -8.57
CA ASP A 450 -13.59 -23.94 -7.89
C ASP A 450 -13.12 -24.06 -6.43
N LEU A 451 -13.60 -25.06 -5.69
CA LEU A 451 -13.14 -25.35 -4.34
C LEU A 451 -11.69 -25.85 -4.31
N ALA A 452 -11.26 -26.63 -5.32
CA ALA A 452 -9.87 -27.00 -5.49
C ALA A 452 -8.99 -25.78 -5.75
N SER A 453 -9.46 -24.82 -6.56
CA SER A 453 -8.79 -23.56 -6.85
C SER A 453 -8.65 -22.69 -5.60
N LEU A 454 -9.71 -22.56 -4.80
CA LEU A 454 -9.67 -21.91 -3.49
C LEU A 454 -8.68 -22.61 -2.55
N SER A 455 -8.73 -23.94 -2.46
CA SER A 455 -7.84 -24.72 -1.59
C SER A 455 -6.39 -24.58 -2.00
N LEU A 456 -6.11 -24.57 -3.31
CA LEU A 456 -4.79 -24.35 -3.86
C LEU A 456 -4.30 -22.92 -3.58
N GLY A 457 -5.18 -21.92 -3.72
CA GLY A 457 -4.92 -20.54 -3.31
C GLY A 457 -4.54 -20.43 -1.84
N ILE A 458 -5.26 -21.16 -0.97
CA ILE A 458 -4.94 -21.24 0.47
C ILE A 458 -3.56 -21.88 0.67
N LEU A 459 -3.33 -23.06 0.12
CA LEU A 459 -2.12 -23.86 0.35
C LEU A 459 -0.87 -23.13 -0.15
N ILE A 460 -0.85 -22.70 -1.42
CA ILE A 460 0.32 -22.05 -2.02
C ILE A 460 0.64 -20.76 -1.25
N THR A 461 -0.38 -19.95 -0.92
CA THR A 461 -0.19 -18.72 -0.16
C THR A 461 0.28 -19.00 1.27
N PHE A 462 -0.31 -19.99 1.94
CA PHE A 462 0.05 -20.37 3.31
C PHE A 462 1.50 -20.83 3.40
N PHE A 463 2.05 -21.52 2.41
CA PHE A 463 3.46 -21.93 2.43
C PHE A 463 4.43 -20.83 1.99
N LEU A 464 4.11 -20.07 0.95
CA LEU A 464 5.04 -19.10 0.35
C LEU A 464 5.01 -17.71 1.00
N TRP A 465 3.85 -17.23 1.46
CA TRP A 465 3.75 -15.90 2.08
C TRP A 465 4.29 -15.92 3.51
N ARG A 466 5.04 -14.89 3.90
CA ARG A 466 5.48 -14.70 5.30
C ARG A 466 5.12 -13.27 5.71
N GLU A 467 4.35 -13.15 6.80
CA GLU A 467 3.83 -11.88 7.30
C GLU A 467 4.94 -10.92 7.72
N GLU A 468 5.91 -11.40 8.50
CA GLU A 468 7.04 -10.61 8.99
C GLU A 468 8.38 -11.26 8.62
N LYS A 469 9.39 -10.42 8.37
CA LYS A 469 10.74 -10.87 8.04
C LYS A 469 11.60 -10.74 9.29
N THR A 470 12.08 -11.87 9.81
CA THR A 470 12.95 -11.89 10.99
C THR A 470 14.22 -11.04 10.79
N GLU A 471 14.78 -10.49 11.87
CA GLU A 471 16.07 -9.79 11.89
C GLU A 471 17.15 -10.59 11.16
N LYS A 472 17.24 -11.89 11.43
CA LYS A 472 18.12 -12.83 10.71
C LYS A 472 17.89 -12.80 9.20
N SER A 473 16.64 -12.85 8.74
CA SER A 473 16.30 -12.84 7.31
C SER A 473 16.69 -11.50 6.65
N LEU A 474 16.42 -10.39 7.32
CA LEU A 474 16.79 -9.05 6.88
C LEU A 474 18.30 -8.87 6.83
N ALA A 475 19.01 -9.29 7.88
CA ALA A 475 20.46 -9.23 7.97
C ALA A 475 21.14 -10.15 6.95
N ILE A 476 20.67 -11.39 6.74
CA ILE A 476 21.16 -12.27 5.66
C ILE A 476 20.98 -11.62 4.29
N LYS A 477 19.86 -10.91 4.07
CA LYS A 477 19.64 -10.19 2.81
C LYS A 477 20.67 -9.08 2.63
N THR A 478 20.99 -8.32 3.69
CA THR A 478 22.06 -7.32 3.67
C THR A 478 23.43 -7.96 3.43
N THR A 479 23.71 -9.10 4.06
CA THR A 479 24.95 -9.87 3.85
C THR A 479 25.10 -10.41 2.44
N LYS A 480 24.01 -10.87 1.82
CA LYS A 480 24.01 -11.26 0.40
C LYS A 480 24.26 -10.06 -0.52
N LYS A 481 23.69 -8.89 -0.19
CA LYS A 481 23.93 -7.64 -0.92
C LYS A 481 25.40 -7.21 -0.80
N LEU A 482 25.95 -7.24 0.41
CA LEU A 482 27.34 -6.96 0.71
C LEU A 482 28.28 -7.90 -0.04
N ALA A 483 28.03 -9.21 0.00
CA ALA A 483 28.84 -10.19 -0.73
C ALA A 483 28.85 -9.96 -2.24
N LYS A 484 27.73 -9.51 -2.80
CA LYS A 484 27.61 -9.24 -4.23
C LYS A 484 28.27 -7.91 -4.62
N SER A 485 28.14 -6.85 -3.80
CA SER A 485 28.80 -5.57 -4.09
C SER A 485 30.30 -5.67 -3.90
N GLU A 486 30.73 -6.36 -2.85
CA GLU A 486 32.14 -6.43 -2.45
C GLU A 486 32.89 -7.68 -2.95
N HIS A 487 32.27 -8.53 -3.76
CA HIS A 487 32.93 -9.71 -4.36
C HIS A 487 33.50 -10.71 -3.33
N LEU A 488 32.81 -10.89 -2.19
CA LEU A 488 33.29 -11.67 -1.03
C LEU A 488 33.16 -13.21 -1.17
N LYS A 489 32.84 -13.74 -2.35
CA LYS A 489 32.57 -15.18 -2.57
C LYS A 489 33.41 -15.82 -3.67
N GLY A 490 34.34 -15.07 -4.25
CA GLY A 490 35.15 -15.57 -5.34
C GLY A 490 36.37 -16.35 -4.85
N LEU A 491 36.81 -17.29 -5.68
CA LEU A 491 38.15 -17.88 -5.55
C LEU A 491 39.22 -16.88 -5.97
N ASN A 492 38.91 -16.04 -6.96
CA ASN A 492 39.84 -15.11 -7.57
C ASN A 492 39.84 -13.77 -6.82
N ASP A 493 40.96 -13.05 -6.86
CA ASP A 493 41.10 -11.73 -6.24
C ASP A 493 40.00 -10.73 -6.64
N PHE A 494 39.50 -9.94 -5.67
CA PHE A 494 38.41 -8.99 -5.91
C PHE A 494 38.77 -7.87 -6.89
N SER A 495 40.03 -7.44 -6.93
CA SER A 495 40.50 -6.44 -7.90
C SER A 495 40.53 -7.02 -9.30
N ALA A 496 40.91 -8.30 -9.42
CA ALA A 496 40.87 -9.02 -10.69
C ALA A 496 39.43 -9.18 -11.20
N GLN A 497 38.48 -9.46 -10.31
CA GLN A 497 37.05 -9.52 -10.65
C GLN A 497 36.49 -8.15 -11.06
N GLY A 498 36.89 -7.08 -10.36
CA GLY A 498 36.55 -5.70 -10.70
C GLY A 498 37.03 -5.36 -12.12
N LEU A 499 38.29 -5.68 -12.42
CA LEU A 499 38.89 -5.38 -13.71
C LEU A 499 38.27 -6.19 -14.86
N ILE A 500 37.91 -7.47 -14.65
CA ILE A 500 37.14 -8.26 -15.63
C ILE A 500 35.80 -7.58 -15.97
N LYS A 501 35.15 -6.96 -14.99
CA LYS A 501 33.87 -6.27 -15.20
C LYS A 501 34.07 -5.00 -16.02
N LEU A 502 35.13 -4.24 -15.76
CA LEU A 502 35.51 -3.05 -16.52
C LEU A 502 35.88 -3.38 -17.97
N ILE A 503 36.64 -4.45 -18.19
CA ILE A 503 36.94 -4.96 -19.54
C ILE A 503 35.65 -5.28 -20.29
N LYS A 504 34.66 -5.92 -19.65
CA LYS A 504 33.37 -6.22 -20.28
C LYS A 504 32.54 -4.96 -20.56
N SER A 505 32.58 -3.95 -19.70
CA SER A 505 31.83 -2.70 -19.91
C SER A 505 32.45 -1.79 -20.97
N SER A 506 33.77 -1.84 -21.16
CA SER A 506 34.48 -1.08 -22.19
C SER A 506 33.95 -1.35 -23.62
N ASN A 507 33.34 -2.51 -23.86
CA ASN A 507 32.74 -2.87 -25.14
C ASN A 507 31.35 -2.25 -25.42
N LYS A 508 30.75 -1.51 -24.47
CA LYS A 508 29.44 -0.86 -24.65
C LYS A 508 29.58 0.51 -25.32
N LYS A 509 28.66 0.84 -26.24
CA LYS A 509 28.68 2.09 -27.04
C LYS A 509 28.63 3.40 -26.23
N ASN A 510 28.08 3.42 -25.01
CA ASN A 510 27.84 4.64 -24.21
C ASN A 510 28.63 4.66 -22.88
N CYS A 511 29.93 4.39 -22.91
CA CYS A 511 30.75 4.41 -21.69
C CYS A 511 31.57 5.69 -21.56
N ASN A 512 31.62 6.27 -20.36
CA ASN A 512 32.52 7.37 -20.04
C ASN A 512 33.97 6.85 -19.98
N LYS A 513 34.79 7.19 -20.98
CA LYS A 513 36.12 6.58 -21.20
C LYS A 513 37.15 7.02 -20.15
N GLU A 514 37.10 8.27 -19.72
CA GLU A 514 38.03 8.82 -18.71
C GLU A 514 37.84 8.17 -17.34
N GLU A 515 36.58 8.04 -16.92
CA GLU A 515 36.20 7.40 -15.65
C GLU A 515 36.63 5.92 -15.64
N LEU A 516 36.43 5.22 -16.75
CA LEU A 516 36.81 3.81 -16.89
C LEU A 516 38.33 3.62 -16.89
N ILE A 517 39.11 4.53 -17.51
CA ILE A 517 40.57 4.51 -17.46
C ILE A 517 41.07 4.76 -16.03
N ASN A 518 40.45 5.70 -15.31
CA ASN A 518 40.83 5.99 -13.92
C ASN A 518 40.56 4.79 -13.00
N GLU A 519 39.41 4.13 -13.13
CA GLU A 519 39.10 2.91 -12.36
C GLU A 519 40.02 1.72 -12.72
N ILE A 520 40.45 1.60 -13.98
CA ILE A 520 41.44 0.57 -14.37
C ILE A 520 42.81 0.88 -13.77
N LYS A 521 43.23 2.16 -13.75
CA LYS A 521 44.51 2.56 -13.16
C LYS A 521 44.57 2.29 -11.65
N THR A 522 43.50 2.57 -10.92
CA THR A 522 43.46 2.30 -9.47
C THR A 522 43.55 0.81 -9.17
N LEU A 523 42.85 -0.03 -9.93
CA LEU A 523 42.91 -1.50 -9.77
C LEU A 523 44.22 -2.12 -10.27
N LYS A 524 44.85 -1.51 -11.29
CA LYS A 524 46.16 -1.92 -11.82
C LYS A 524 47.20 -1.94 -10.70
N ASP A 525 47.31 -0.86 -9.94
CA ASP A 525 48.37 -0.71 -8.93
C ASP A 525 48.25 -1.74 -7.80
N GLU A 526 47.04 -2.19 -7.46
CA GLU A 526 46.83 -3.30 -6.52
C GLU A 526 47.16 -4.67 -7.13
N LEU A 527 46.80 -4.89 -8.39
CA LEU A 527 47.05 -6.17 -9.07
C LEU A 527 48.54 -6.39 -9.38
N LEU A 528 49.28 -5.32 -9.63
CA LEU A 528 50.73 -5.39 -9.87
C LEU A 528 51.52 -5.80 -8.62
N LYS A 529 50.98 -5.55 -7.43
CA LYS A 529 51.56 -6.06 -6.17
C LYS A 529 51.45 -7.58 -6.06
N ILE A 530 50.49 -8.19 -6.77
CA ILE A 530 50.19 -9.62 -6.70
C ILE A 530 50.83 -10.37 -7.87
N ASN A 531 50.75 -9.82 -9.08
CA ASN A 531 51.29 -10.46 -10.27
C ASN A 531 51.78 -9.42 -11.29
N LYS A 532 53.10 -9.21 -11.32
CA LYS A 532 53.77 -8.25 -12.21
C LYS A 532 53.68 -8.59 -13.70
N ILE A 533 53.37 -9.84 -14.05
CA ILE A 533 53.30 -10.32 -15.46
C ILE A 533 52.16 -9.63 -16.24
N LEU A 534 51.17 -9.06 -15.55
CA LEU A 534 50.02 -8.38 -16.16
C LEU A 534 50.31 -6.94 -16.61
N GLU A 535 51.42 -6.34 -16.19
CA GLU A 535 51.75 -4.94 -16.45
C GLU A 535 51.69 -4.53 -17.93
N PRO A 536 52.40 -5.21 -18.86
CA PRO A 536 52.40 -4.83 -20.27
C PRO A 536 50.99 -4.93 -20.88
N LYS A 537 50.22 -5.97 -20.51
CA LYS A 537 48.86 -6.19 -21.02
C LYS A 537 47.86 -5.16 -20.50
N LEU A 538 48.00 -4.72 -19.24
CA LEU A 538 47.16 -3.68 -18.64
C LEU A 538 47.45 -2.28 -19.23
N LEU A 539 48.73 -1.97 -19.50
CA LEU A 539 49.12 -0.74 -20.19
C LEU A 539 48.58 -0.71 -21.63
N GLN A 540 48.65 -1.85 -22.34
CA GLN A 540 48.07 -2.00 -23.66
C GLN A 540 46.55 -1.86 -23.65
N LEU A 541 45.85 -2.39 -22.64
CA LEU A 541 44.41 -2.21 -22.45
C LEU A 541 44.03 -0.73 -22.27
N ILE A 542 44.75 0.02 -21.43
CA ILE A 542 44.50 1.45 -21.22
C ILE A 542 44.73 2.24 -22.52
N SER A 543 45.80 1.93 -23.25
CA SER A 543 46.08 2.53 -24.56
C SER A 543 44.97 2.25 -25.57
N ASN A 544 44.50 0.99 -25.64
CA ASN A 544 43.43 0.58 -26.53
C ASN A 544 42.11 1.30 -26.20
N ILE A 545 41.76 1.46 -24.92
CA ILE A 545 40.57 2.22 -24.50
C ILE A 545 40.70 3.70 -24.85
N LYS A 546 41.90 4.29 -24.70
CA LYS A 546 42.16 5.70 -25.04
C LYS A 546 42.06 5.94 -26.56
N ASN A 547 42.53 5.00 -27.36
CA ASN A 547 42.59 5.09 -28.83
C ASN A 547 41.39 4.43 -29.55
N ASP A 548 40.37 3.99 -28.81
CA ASP A 548 39.17 3.30 -29.31
C ASP A 548 39.43 2.00 -30.10
N ILE A 549 40.53 1.32 -29.78
CA ILE A 549 40.95 0.08 -30.43
C ILE A 549 40.27 -1.10 -29.73
N LYS A 550 39.48 -1.89 -30.49
CA LYS A 550 38.81 -3.10 -30.00
C LYS A 550 39.66 -4.34 -30.21
N ASP A 551 40.50 -4.64 -29.24
CA ASP A 551 41.31 -5.87 -29.24
C ASP A 551 40.57 -7.00 -28.49
N LYS A 552 39.94 -7.92 -29.23
CA LYS A 552 39.18 -9.03 -28.64
C LYS A 552 40.09 -10.12 -28.04
N ASP A 553 41.28 -10.32 -28.60
CA ASP A 553 42.17 -11.39 -28.20
C ASP A 553 42.93 -11.01 -26.94
N LEU A 554 43.43 -9.77 -26.85
CA LEU A 554 43.99 -9.22 -25.62
C LEU A 554 42.99 -9.26 -24.46
N ASN A 555 41.73 -8.90 -24.73
CA ASN A 555 40.68 -8.92 -23.72
C ASN A 555 40.37 -10.34 -23.22
N LYS A 556 40.31 -11.33 -24.13
CA LYS A 556 40.11 -12.74 -23.75
C LYS A 556 41.27 -13.26 -22.91
N ASP A 557 42.50 -12.96 -23.32
CA ASP A 557 43.71 -13.40 -22.63
C ASP A 557 43.87 -12.74 -21.25
N LEU A 558 43.63 -11.43 -21.14
CA LEU A 558 43.57 -10.73 -19.85
C LEU A 558 42.53 -11.34 -18.91
N ILE A 559 41.31 -11.61 -19.41
CA ILE A 559 40.26 -12.23 -18.58
C ILE A 559 40.68 -13.63 -18.10
N LYS A 560 41.41 -14.41 -18.91
CA LYS A 560 41.93 -15.72 -18.51
C LYS A 560 42.96 -15.58 -17.39
N ASN A 561 43.97 -14.73 -17.58
CA ASN A 561 45.03 -14.49 -16.59
C ASN A 561 44.46 -13.93 -15.26
N LEU A 562 43.52 -12.98 -15.33
CA LEU A 562 42.86 -12.41 -14.14
C LEU A 562 42.02 -13.45 -13.39
N LYS A 563 41.52 -14.50 -14.06
CA LYS A 563 40.77 -15.57 -13.41
C LYS A 563 41.66 -16.52 -12.60
N GLU A 564 42.95 -16.55 -12.85
CA GLU A 564 43.89 -17.44 -12.16
C GLU A 564 44.48 -16.80 -10.90
N ILE A 565 44.41 -15.47 -10.77
CA ILE A 565 44.93 -14.73 -9.62
C ILE A 565 44.21 -15.15 -8.33
N ARG A 566 44.95 -15.70 -7.38
CA ARG A 566 44.54 -15.99 -6.01
C ARG A 566 45.32 -15.05 -5.08
N SER A 567 44.73 -14.69 -3.94
CA SER A 567 45.35 -13.77 -2.98
C SER A 567 44.92 -14.09 -1.56
N ASP A 568 45.81 -13.90 -0.59
CA ASP A 568 45.51 -14.13 0.84
C ASP A 568 44.43 -13.18 1.34
N ARG A 569 44.41 -11.93 0.86
CA ARG A 569 43.34 -10.96 1.16
C ARG A 569 41.95 -11.45 0.73
N GLN A 570 41.83 -12.15 -0.40
CA GLN A 570 40.56 -12.73 -0.84
C GLN A 570 40.14 -13.91 0.05
N ILE A 571 41.09 -14.73 0.49
CA ILE A 571 40.84 -15.83 1.44
C ILE A 571 40.33 -15.24 2.77
N GLU A 572 40.95 -14.15 3.23
CA GLU A 572 40.55 -13.44 4.44
C GLU A 572 39.17 -12.77 4.30
N LEU A 573 38.81 -12.22 3.14
CA LEU A 573 37.47 -11.73 2.87
C LEU A 573 36.42 -12.85 2.91
N ASN A 574 36.75 -14.00 2.31
CA ASN A 574 35.87 -15.16 2.30
C ASN A 574 35.66 -15.71 3.72
N SER A 575 36.70 -15.78 4.55
CA SER A 575 36.59 -16.22 5.94
C SER A 575 35.80 -15.23 6.79
N THR A 576 36.06 -13.92 6.63
CA THR A 576 35.31 -12.85 7.30
C THR A 576 33.82 -12.89 6.94
N TYR A 577 33.49 -13.16 5.67
CA TYR A 577 32.12 -13.36 5.23
C TYR A 577 31.44 -14.57 5.90
N GLN A 578 32.16 -15.69 6.08
CA GLN A 578 31.64 -16.85 6.80
C GLN A 578 31.41 -16.55 8.28
N GLU A 579 32.28 -15.78 8.92
CA GLU A 579 32.10 -15.34 10.31
C GLU A 579 30.86 -14.42 10.48
N ILE A 580 30.57 -13.55 9.51
CA ILE A 580 29.32 -12.80 9.48
C ILE A 580 28.12 -13.78 9.42
N ILE A 581 28.13 -14.77 8.52
CA ILE A 581 27.05 -15.78 8.44
C ILE A 581 26.89 -16.55 9.75
N LYS A 582 27.99 -16.95 10.37
CA LYS A 582 28.01 -17.67 11.65
C LYS A 582 27.38 -16.83 12.76
N THR A 583 27.74 -15.56 12.84
CA THR A 583 27.15 -14.57 13.77
C THR A 583 25.65 -14.36 13.49
N LEU A 584 25.22 -14.38 12.23
CA LEU A 584 23.79 -14.30 11.89
C LEU A 584 23.02 -15.58 12.21
N ASN A 585 23.69 -16.72 12.30
CA ASN A 585 23.06 -17.97 12.70
C ASN A 585 22.82 -18.04 14.20
N THR A 586 23.64 -17.37 15.01
CA THR A 586 23.46 -17.27 16.47
C THR A 586 22.37 -16.27 16.88
N LEU A 587 21.99 -15.32 16.03
CA LEU A 587 20.80 -14.43 16.24
C LEU A 587 19.51 -15.19 16.62
N LYS A 588 19.40 -16.50 16.34
CA LYS A 588 18.29 -17.34 16.81
C LYS A 588 18.13 -17.36 18.35
N GLU A 589 19.18 -17.01 19.10
CA GLU A 589 19.24 -16.98 20.57
C GLU A 589 18.51 -15.78 21.18
N LEU A 590 18.28 -14.71 20.42
CA LEU A 590 17.42 -13.59 20.85
C LEU A 590 15.96 -14.01 20.99
N ALA A 591 15.51 -14.97 20.18
CA ALA A 591 14.11 -15.41 20.11
C ALA A 591 13.45 -15.73 21.47
N PRO A 592 14.05 -16.54 22.37
CA PRO A 592 13.47 -16.79 23.69
C PRO A 592 13.33 -15.52 24.54
N LYS A 593 14.27 -14.58 24.48
CA LYS A 593 14.22 -13.34 25.27
C LYS A 593 13.17 -12.37 24.72
N THR A 594 13.13 -12.17 23.41
CA THR A 594 12.07 -11.39 22.74
C THR A 594 10.68 -11.94 23.05
N LYS A 595 10.53 -13.27 23.04
CA LYS A 595 9.29 -13.95 23.43
C LYS A 595 8.91 -13.74 24.90
N LYS A 596 9.87 -13.72 25.82
CA LYS A 596 9.63 -13.42 27.24
C LYS A 596 9.12 -11.99 27.41
N HIS A 597 9.79 -11.01 26.81
CA HIS A 597 9.39 -9.61 26.81
C HIS A 597 7.97 -9.42 26.26
N TYR A 598 7.68 -10.03 25.12
CA TYR A 598 6.37 -9.94 24.49
C TYR A 598 5.25 -10.51 25.37
N LYS A 599 5.48 -11.66 26.02
CA LYS A 599 4.52 -12.23 26.99
C LYS A 599 4.21 -11.27 28.14
N LEU A 600 5.22 -10.57 28.66
CA LEU A 600 5.04 -9.56 29.71
C LEU A 600 4.23 -8.37 29.18
N SER A 601 4.51 -7.93 27.95
CA SER A 601 3.78 -6.83 27.30
C SER A 601 2.30 -7.14 27.16
N ILE A 602 1.97 -8.35 26.71
CA ILE A 602 0.56 -8.79 26.59
C ILE A 602 -0.12 -8.86 27.95
N LYS A 603 0.55 -9.39 28.98
CA LYS A 603 0.00 -9.42 30.35
C LYS A 603 -0.33 -8.01 30.84
N LYS A 604 0.58 -7.05 30.61
CA LYS A 604 0.35 -5.63 30.92
C LYS A 604 -0.88 -5.10 30.20
N THR A 605 -0.97 -5.26 28.88
CA THR A 605 -2.12 -4.78 28.08
C THR A 605 -3.45 -5.41 28.51
N ASN A 606 -3.48 -6.71 28.86
CA ASN A 606 -4.68 -7.37 29.38
C ASN A 606 -5.16 -6.77 30.70
N ILE A 607 -4.22 -6.49 31.61
CA ILE A 607 -4.52 -5.90 32.92
C ILE A 607 -5.00 -4.46 32.74
N GLU A 608 -4.34 -3.69 31.89
CA GLU A 608 -4.73 -2.32 31.53
C GLU A 608 -6.15 -2.27 30.95
N TYR A 609 -6.45 -3.15 29.98
CA TYR A 609 -7.80 -3.29 29.45
C TYR A 609 -8.82 -3.66 30.54
N SER A 610 -8.47 -4.59 31.44
CA SER A 610 -9.35 -4.98 32.55
C SER A 610 -9.62 -3.81 33.51
N ILE A 611 -8.60 -3.01 33.81
CA ILE A 611 -8.72 -1.80 34.63
C ILE A 611 -9.67 -0.80 33.94
N ASN A 612 -9.42 -0.48 32.66
CA ASN A 612 -10.24 0.46 31.90
C ASN A 612 -11.69 0.01 31.79
N ARG A 613 -11.94 -1.28 31.52
CA ARG A 613 -13.29 -1.86 31.50
C ARG A 613 -14.00 -1.75 32.85
N PHE A 614 -13.29 -1.96 33.98
CA PHE A 614 -13.89 -1.77 35.30
C PHE A 614 -14.17 -0.30 35.61
N LEU A 615 -13.32 0.62 35.15
CA LEU A 615 -13.56 2.06 35.27
C LEU A 615 -14.78 2.50 34.45
N GLU A 616 -14.88 2.07 33.19
CA GLU A 616 -16.02 2.36 32.31
C GLU A 616 -17.34 1.80 32.86
N LEU A 617 -17.34 0.56 33.36
CA LEU A 617 -18.52 -0.04 34.00
C LEU A 617 -18.92 0.70 35.28
N ARG A 618 -17.95 1.23 36.04
CA ARG A 618 -18.19 2.05 37.22
C ARG A 618 -18.81 3.39 36.82
N GLU A 619 -18.28 4.05 35.80
CA GLU A 619 -18.84 5.31 35.27
C GLU A 619 -20.25 5.14 34.71
N SER A 620 -20.51 4.09 33.93
CA SER A 620 -21.83 3.75 33.42
C SER A 620 -22.85 3.49 34.54
N ARG A 621 -22.43 2.80 35.61
CA ARG A 621 -23.25 2.63 36.82
C ARG A 621 -23.53 3.96 37.52
N ASN A 622 -22.51 4.81 37.68
CA ASN A 622 -22.67 6.13 38.30
C ASN A 622 -23.65 6.98 37.49
N ALA A 623 -23.48 7.04 36.17
CA ALA A 623 -24.38 7.76 35.27
C ALA A 623 -25.82 7.19 35.32
N SER A 624 -25.99 5.86 35.40
CA SER A 624 -27.32 5.27 35.54
C SER A 624 -27.98 5.60 36.87
N LEU A 625 -27.24 5.56 37.99
CA LEU A 625 -27.76 5.92 39.32
C LEU A 625 -28.13 7.40 39.37
N PHE A 626 -27.26 8.27 38.83
CA PHE A 626 -27.49 9.71 38.73
C PHE A 626 -28.73 10.04 37.89
N ASN A 627 -28.86 9.45 36.70
CA ASN A 627 -30.02 9.67 35.82
C ASN A 627 -31.33 9.15 36.42
N LYS A 628 -31.29 8.00 37.12
CA LYS A 628 -32.46 7.49 37.87
C LYS A 628 -32.82 8.44 39.02
N GLY A 629 -31.82 8.94 39.74
CA GLY A 629 -32.02 9.92 40.81
C GLY A 629 -32.65 11.22 40.31
N GLN A 630 -32.11 11.82 39.24
CA GLN A 630 -32.68 13.03 38.62
C GLN A 630 -34.13 12.83 38.16
N LYS A 631 -34.44 11.70 37.51
CA LYS A 631 -35.83 11.40 37.08
C LYS A 631 -36.79 11.31 38.26
N MET A 632 -36.35 10.78 39.41
CA MET A 632 -37.17 10.67 40.61
C MET A 632 -37.37 12.03 41.31
N LEU A 633 -36.39 12.94 41.23
CA LEU A 633 -36.52 14.31 41.76
C LEU A 633 -37.57 15.15 41.02
N LEU A 634 -37.80 14.88 39.74
CA LEU A 634 -38.80 15.55 38.90
C LEU A 634 -40.25 15.09 39.17
N MET A 635 -40.45 14.05 39.98
CA MET A 635 -41.78 13.52 40.30
C MET A 635 -42.43 14.29 41.47
N SER A 636 -43.76 14.40 41.47
CA SER A 636 -44.53 15.16 42.48
C SER A 636 -44.63 14.49 43.87
N ASN A 637 -44.20 13.23 44.02
CA ASN A 637 -44.28 12.46 45.26
C ASN A 637 -43.03 12.68 46.15
N SER A 638 -43.22 13.05 47.43
CA SER A 638 -42.15 13.33 48.41
C SER A 638 -41.21 12.14 48.67
N GLU A 639 -41.74 10.93 48.82
CA GLU A 639 -40.93 9.71 49.02
C GLU A 639 -40.03 9.41 47.82
N LYS A 640 -40.50 9.72 46.60
CA LYS A 640 -39.71 9.53 45.38
C LYS A 640 -38.58 10.54 45.28
N LYS A 641 -38.79 11.79 45.73
CA LYS A 641 -37.73 12.80 45.79
C LYS A 641 -36.62 12.41 46.78
N GLU A 642 -36.99 11.88 47.94
CA GLU A 642 -36.03 11.38 48.93
C GLU A 642 -35.21 10.20 48.39
N LYS A 643 -35.85 9.22 47.76
CA LYS A 643 -35.16 8.14 47.03
C LYS A 643 -34.25 8.67 45.92
N GLY A 644 -34.66 9.74 45.23
CA GLY A 644 -33.84 10.41 44.22
C GLY A 644 -32.54 10.98 44.78
N ASN A 645 -32.60 11.67 45.93
CA ASN A 645 -31.41 12.20 46.62
C ASN A 645 -30.46 11.08 47.09
N ILE A 646 -31.01 9.98 47.60
CA ILE A 646 -30.22 8.80 48.01
C ILE A 646 -29.46 8.20 46.81
N LEU A 647 -30.12 8.04 45.66
CA LEU A 647 -29.49 7.51 44.44
C LEU A 647 -28.38 8.41 43.89
N ILE A 648 -28.54 9.74 43.98
CA ILE A 648 -27.50 10.70 43.59
C ILE A 648 -26.30 10.60 44.53
N LYS A 649 -26.53 10.53 45.85
CA LYS A 649 -25.46 10.33 46.83
C LYS A 649 -24.70 9.02 46.57
N GLN A 650 -25.42 7.93 46.34
CA GLN A 650 -24.84 6.62 45.98
C GLN A 650 -24.06 6.65 44.67
N SER A 651 -24.42 7.50 43.71
CA SER A 651 -23.66 7.65 42.47
C SER A 651 -22.27 8.29 42.68
N ASN A 652 -22.16 9.19 43.67
CA ASN A 652 -20.91 9.87 44.02
C ASN A 652 -20.00 9.00 44.90
N GLU A 653 -20.59 8.22 45.80
CA GLU A 653 -19.88 7.38 46.78
C GLU A 653 -19.69 5.91 46.30
N ASN A 654 -19.84 5.64 45.01
CA ASN A 654 -19.82 4.27 44.49
C ASN A 654 -18.42 3.64 44.50
N ASP A 655 -18.19 2.71 45.42
CA ASP A 655 -16.98 1.89 45.58
C ASP A 655 -16.98 0.58 44.78
N TRP A 656 -17.87 0.44 43.79
CA TRP A 656 -18.00 -0.79 43.02
C TRP A 656 -16.66 -1.27 42.44
N ARG A 657 -16.20 -2.43 42.94
CA ARG A 657 -14.95 -3.10 42.55
C ARG A 657 -13.67 -2.28 42.74
N LEU A 658 -13.67 -1.24 43.57
CA LEU A 658 -12.50 -0.41 43.84
C LEU A 658 -11.29 -1.22 44.33
N SER A 659 -11.51 -2.17 45.26
CA SER A 659 -10.48 -3.10 45.75
C SER A 659 -9.85 -3.94 44.64
N LYS A 660 -10.67 -4.43 43.71
CA LYS A 660 -10.22 -5.23 42.56
C LYS A 660 -9.43 -4.38 41.56
N ILE A 661 -9.81 -3.11 41.36
CA ILE A 661 -9.05 -2.15 40.54
C ILE A 661 -7.68 -1.88 41.16
N ASN A 662 -7.59 -1.67 42.48
CA ASN A 662 -6.32 -1.43 43.17
C ASN A 662 -5.38 -2.64 43.08
N ILE A 663 -5.88 -3.86 43.32
CA ILE A 663 -5.08 -5.10 43.14
C ILE A 663 -4.55 -5.23 41.70
N LEU A 664 -5.34 -4.84 40.69
CA LEU A 664 -4.90 -4.87 39.30
C LEU A 664 -3.85 -3.79 39.00
N LYS A 665 -3.97 -2.59 39.59
CA LYS A 665 -2.97 -1.52 39.48
C LYS A 665 -1.63 -1.93 40.08
N ASP A 666 -1.62 -2.62 41.22
CA ASP A 666 -0.38 -3.12 41.83
C ASP A 666 0.31 -4.15 40.92
N LYS A 667 -0.47 -5.09 40.37
CA LYS A 667 0.03 -6.06 39.38
C LYS A 667 0.54 -5.40 38.10
N PHE A 668 -0.12 -4.33 37.65
CA PHE A 668 0.33 -3.53 36.51
C PHE A 668 1.70 -2.90 36.78
N ASN A 669 1.89 -2.28 37.96
CA ASN A 669 3.16 -1.65 38.33
C ASN A 669 4.32 -2.65 38.42
N VAL A 670 4.08 -3.86 38.95
CA VAL A 670 5.09 -4.94 38.96
C VAL A 670 5.49 -5.33 37.53
N LEU A 671 4.50 -5.51 36.64
CA LEU A 671 4.76 -5.88 35.23
C LEU A 671 5.51 -4.79 34.46
N VAL A 672 5.27 -3.51 34.76
CA VAL A 672 6.03 -2.40 34.17
C VAL A 672 7.51 -2.52 34.50
N LYS A 673 7.87 -2.80 35.76
CA LYS A 673 9.26 -3.00 36.17
C LYS A 673 9.90 -4.22 35.50
N GLU A 674 9.18 -5.34 35.42
CA GLU A 674 9.67 -6.55 34.72
C GLU A 674 9.90 -6.30 33.21
N LEU A 675 9.06 -5.46 32.59
CA LEU A 675 9.19 -5.08 31.19
C LEU A 675 10.43 -4.23 30.92
N GLU A 676 10.71 -3.26 31.80
CA GLU A 676 11.91 -2.41 31.70
C GLU A 676 13.19 -3.25 31.77
N VAL A 677 13.27 -4.17 32.74
CA VAL A 677 14.40 -5.10 32.87
C VAL A 677 14.55 -5.95 31.60
N SER A 678 13.44 -6.53 31.14
CA SER A 678 13.45 -7.38 29.94
C SER A 678 13.80 -6.61 28.67
N GLN A 679 13.44 -5.33 28.55
CA GLN A 679 13.78 -4.48 27.42
C GLN A 679 15.29 -4.17 27.41
N LYS A 680 15.86 -3.90 28.58
CA LYS A 680 17.30 -3.66 28.75
C LYS A 680 18.11 -4.89 28.33
N GLU A 681 17.74 -6.08 28.81
CA GLU A 681 18.40 -7.34 28.44
C GLU A 681 18.42 -7.59 26.93
N ILE A 682 17.31 -7.30 26.24
CA ILE A 682 17.20 -7.43 24.78
C ILE A 682 18.09 -6.41 24.07
N SER A 683 18.07 -5.15 24.53
CA SER A 683 18.90 -4.08 23.97
C SER A 683 20.39 -4.43 24.05
N ASP A 684 20.85 -4.86 25.22
CA ASP A 684 22.26 -5.20 25.45
C ASP A 684 22.73 -6.34 24.53
N GLU A 685 21.88 -7.36 24.36
CA GLU A 685 22.20 -8.49 23.49
C GLU A 685 22.17 -8.10 22.00
N THR A 686 21.19 -7.29 21.58
CA THR A 686 21.08 -6.77 20.21
C THR A 686 22.29 -5.92 19.84
N ILE A 687 22.75 -5.06 20.76
CA ILE A 687 23.96 -4.26 20.62
C ILE A 687 25.20 -5.15 20.48
N LYS A 688 25.32 -6.22 21.28
CA LYS A 688 26.42 -7.19 21.18
C LYS A 688 26.49 -7.83 19.79
N TYR A 689 25.35 -8.26 19.24
CA TYR A 689 25.27 -8.82 17.90
C TYR A 689 25.65 -7.81 16.81
N TYR A 690 25.15 -6.58 16.93
CA TYR A 690 25.48 -5.50 16.02
C TYR A 690 26.99 -5.20 16.05
N ASN A 691 27.59 -5.05 17.23
CA ASN A 691 29.02 -4.76 17.39
C ASN A 691 29.90 -5.87 16.78
N ASN A 692 29.52 -7.14 16.94
CA ASN A 692 30.23 -8.25 16.31
C ASN A 692 30.18 -8.16 14.77
N ILE A 693 29.03 -7.80 14.20
CA ILE A 693 28.89 -7.65 12.75
C ILE A 693 29.67 -6.42 12.26
N VAL A 694 29.62 -5.30 12.98
CA VAL A 694 30.41 -4.10 12.67
C VAL A 694 31.89 -4.42 12.68
N LYS A 695 32.40 -5.19 13.66
CA LYS A 695 33.80 -5.63 13.68
C LYS A 695 34.21 -6.32 12.38
N TYR A 696 33.40 -7.25 11.88
CA TYR A 696 33.69 -7.95 10.62
C TYR A 696 33.51 -7.06 9.38
N VAL A 697 32.54 -6.15 9.38
CA VAL A 697 32.36 -5.17 8.30
C VAL A 697 33.55 -4.22 8.24
N SER A 698 34.02 -3.70 9.37
CA SER A 698 35.21 -2.85 9.44
C SER A 698 36.48 -3.60 9.01
N LYS A 699 36.57 -4.90 9.27
CA LYS A 699 37.65 -5.74 8.72
C LYS A 699 37.62 -5.78 7.19
N ILE A 700 36.43 -5.87 6.59
CA ILE A 700 36.27 -5.79 5.12
C ILE A 700 36.65 -4.39 4.61
N GLU A 701 36.26 -3.31 5.31
CA GLU A 701 36.65 -1.93 4.97
C GLU A 701 38.16 -1.76 4.94
N PHE A 702 38.87 -2.32 5.93
CA PHE A 702 40.32 -2.28 6.01
C PHE A 702 40.98 -3.02 4.83
N ILE A 703 40.50 -4.23 4.51
CA ILE A 703 41.07 -5.03 3.42
C ILE A 703 40.82 -4.39 2.03
N LYS A 704 39.68 -3.72 1.85
CA LYS A 704 39.27 -3.15 0.55
C LYS A 704 39.48 -1.65 0.41
N LEU A 705 39.89 -0.96 1.47
CA LEU A 705 40.03 0.49 1.53
C LEU A 705 38.76 1.26 1.09
N ASN A 706 37.59 0.68 1.36
CA ASN A 706 36.28 1.24 0.98
C ASN A 706 35.43 1.52 2.21
N ASN A 707 34.71 2.65 2.22
CA ASN A 707 33.73 2.96 3.26
C ASN A 707 32.43 2.14 3.05
N LEU A 708 32.01 1.41 4.07
CA LEU A 708 30.82 0.56 4.11
C LEU A 708 29.80 0.99 5.18
N ASP A 709 29.80 2.26 5.60
CA ASP A 709 28.89 2.81 6.61
C ASP A 709 27.41 2.62 6.24
N ASN A 710 27.08 2.68 4.95
CA ASN A 710 25.75 2.35 4.46
C ASN A 710 25.32 0.92 4.85
N PHE A 711 26.24 -0.05 4.80
CA PHE A 711 25.96 -1.42 5.23
C PHE A 711 25.88 -1.54 6.75
N LYS A 712 26.72 -0.82 7.51
CA LYS A 712 26.62 -0.76 8.98
C LYS A 712 25.24 -0.24 9.40
N ASN A 713 24.78 0.86 8.81
CA ASN A 713 23.44 1.41 9.05
C ASN A 713 22.31 0.43 8.66
N LEU A 714 22.47 -0.29 7.54
CA LEU A 714 21.51 -1.33 7.14
C LEU A 714 21.48 -2.51 8.13
N TYR A 715 22.63 -2.94 8.66
CA TYR A 715 22.68 -3.95 9.69
C TYR A 715 22.08 -3.46 11.01
N PHE A 716 22.37 -2.21 11.40
CA PHE A 716 21.76 -1.59 12.57
C PHE A 716 20.25 -1.67 12.49
N ASN A 717 19.66 -1.16 11.39
CA ASN A 717 18.22 -1.18 11.18
C ASN A 717 17.64 -2.59 11.12
N ASN A 718 18.36 -3.55 10.52
CA ASN A 718 17.85 -4.92 10.38
C ASN A 718 17.95 -5.77 11.65
N ILE A 719 18.92 -5.48 12.52
CA ILE A 719 19.16 -6.21 13.78
C ILE A 719 18.38 -5.57 14.92
N HIS A 720 18.23 -4.24 14.93
CA HIS A 720 17.41 -3.54 15.92
C HIS A 720 15.92 -3.52 15.57
N ASN A 721 15.54 -4.09 14.43
CA ASN A 721 14.12 -4.34 14.14
C ASN A 721 13.65 -5.51 15.00
N LEU A 722 13.26 -5.25 16.26
CA LEU A 722 12.86 -6.21 17.31
C LEU A 722 11.69 -7.14 16.92
N GLU A 723 11.87 -7.95 15.90
CA GLU A 723 10.88 -8.85 15.29
C GLU A 723 11.45 -10.27 15.19
N ILE A 724 12.16 -10.74 16.23
CA ILE A 724 12.51 -12.17 16.33
C ILE A 724 11.37 -12.94 17.00
N LYS A 725 10.62 -13.63 16.13
CA LYS A 725 9.60 -14.65 16.41
C LYS A 725 8.46 -14.15 17.32
N GLU A 726 7.46 -13.52 16.71
CA GLU A 726 6.07 -13.46 17.20
C GLU A 726 5.41 -14.85 17.33
N ASN A 727 6.13 -15.90 17.71
CA ASN A 727 5.43 -16.96 18.41
C ASN A 727 5.37 -16.44 19.84
N ILE A 728 4.22 -15.88 20.25
CA ILE A 728 3.37 -16.49 21.29
C ILE A 728 2.47 -15.50 22.06
N ILE A 729 1.20 -15.93 22.16
CA ILE A 729 0.09 -15.53 23.04
C ILE A 729 -0.63 -14.24 22.64
N LYS A 730 -1.94 -14.36 22.40
CA LYS A 730 -2.82 -13.20 22.27
C LYS A 730 -3.20 -12.71 23.67
N PRO A 731 -3.52 -11.41 23.85
CA PRO A 731 -4.37 -11.01 24.95
C PRO A 731 -5.62 -11.91 24.98
N LYS A 732 -5.97 -12.47 26.15
CA LYS A 732 -7.27 -13.15 26.27
C LYS A 732 -8.31 -12.05 26.22
N LEU A 733 -8.98 -11.90 25.08
CA LEU A 733 -10.29 -11.26 25.04
C LEU A 733 -11.22 -12.18 25.86
N VAL A 734 -11.48 -11.83 27.12
CA VAL A 734 -12.55 -12.42 27.94
C VAL A 734 -13.68 -11.43 28.06
#